data_AF-K4KVT0-F1
#
_entry.id   AF-K4KVT0-F1
#
_cell.length_a   1.000
_cell.length_b   1.000
_cell.length_c   1.000
_cell.angle_alpha   90.00
_cell.angle_beta   90.00
_cell.angle_gamma   90.00
#
_symmetry.space_group_name_H-M   'P 1'
#
loop_
_entity.id
_entity.type
_entity.pdbx_description
1 polymer ?
#
loop_
_entity_poly.entity_id
_entity_poly.type
_entity_poly.pdbx_seq_one_letter_code
_entity_poly.pdbx_strand_id
1 'polypeptide(L)'
;MKIPSRFFYFWLLFVAPAVVAQDCTAIFPDGVSSSHNSGNIIFRDSSILYNSPDNILDTRNLSVPTYNTLSCNGSICSKSNNTVPEGTALSMPNASNVNLGYREVRTLSPGAYGSVNMGSESVLRFQPGDYTFSGSFSMAYLSRLEMTADGSARIWVKQDFTVASQAQVGTNNLQRTFFVYSDRDMVFSSPSQSYGIFYAKRNVNTSNQTRINGAVTARSTIDLGSASYVIFEPDRIQLTDFGSFCTSSVVLPAPVAEYQLETLWTASPGDVIDSSGNDLHGRAVAYSGNLPSNDNANPALSGDPGTCRYGIFNGTSSGHLRIEDNALLDIPTNLSVGVWVYPTALPSGGGLYTIVSKDENFEFHLNSAGRVFWWWGGGSRSLTTSASVPLNQWSHITITYEVGEQKIFINGVQAAVTNYNGNMTQNGDPLLIGTDLNFNSRNFRGRIDEVVVFRETLSAAQVQLLATRRHACGVGPQLTGFLIDVGAGNASVCAPRSISISAMDGNNVIPDYSQQVSITTSTTNGDWSTGPASPDPAQGTLLPGSADSGVASYQFVSADGGSVALMLSNQHAESLTVTVTGPGAVSSTSTVLTFAENAFDFSYTDSLGNDVVAGRDHDARVSMLRRDASVPDGNCGPAQNYNVVSIKAWWERNGQDPGGALPVIRNSVGALITLPETEPSAANTALNFASGVADFELVSGDVSKWRLNFKDDASSYSDQAILGDSGTRVVRPFAFDVTAVGNPAGVTPTDPAFMAAGINFTVNVRAVLWQASDDFDDDGRADGHNDGNPSTGANLSDNAVAPSFGLENPAEAVRLSSVLIAPSGGNDPGLGNGASAGDGRLVESFGAGVGQTTEVYFADVGAIELNGAVADGDYLVSGSRTDKILGSAYVGRFIPAGFQLTGALLNEACGSFTYMEQPLTGSFSLTAVNGRPAPATTANYQGAYARLSESMGTLEYGGLLGTANQSPRLDNTNDVTQLVGWSAGLGQFTINSLVFKRQASSAPEAPLAGLQIGLAVADADGATFTDASLDIDVDNNGADDHALLGQTDQRYGRLRARDAFGPESANIPMFWQTEYYNGSQFLRNGDDSCTQIALDQVSFVGASYSVDPVSDTLTVTHSGSGISSVFDFGNPWGAGACGLTATAIEMCEGNAGRWYGATGATVDYPIDINLANYPHLRFDWNADGDHSDASHPRFTVNFESYRGHDRVIYWREQLTP
;
A
#
# COMPACT_ATOMS: atom_id res chain seq x y z
N MET A 1 -48.91 6.46 32.35
CA MET A 1 -47.55 6.71 32.89
C MET A 1 -46.58 6.42 31.76
N LYS A 2 -45.89 7.45 31.26
CA LYS A 2 -44.97 7.42 30.10
C LYS A 2 -43.55 7.12 30.58
N ILE A 3 -42.77 6.39 29.78
CA ILE A 3 -41.46 6.77 29.16
C ILE A 3 -40.91 5.54 28.39
N PRO A 4 -40.53 5.67 27.10
CA PRO A 4 -39.78 4.67 26.35
C PRO A 4 -38.28 5.00 26.27
N SER A 5 -37.43 3.98 26.22
CA SER A 5 -35.97 4.04 26.06
C SER A 5 -35.57 4.22 24.58
N ARG A 6 -34.70 5.21 24.32
CA ARG A 6 -34.21 5.64 23.00
C ARG A 6 -32.81 5.07 22.69
N PHE A 7 -32.64 4.67 21.43
CA PHE A 7 -31.50 4.85 20.51
C PHE A 7 -30.08 5.05 21.08
N PHE A 8 -29.17 4.14 20.69
CA PHE A 8 -27.74 4.43 20.50
C PHE A 8 -27.36 4.03 19.05
N TYR A 9 -27.07 5.03 18.23
CA TYR A 9 -26.45 4.89 16.91
C TYR A 9 -24.93 4.83 17.13
N PHE A 10 -24.27 3.77 16.67
CA PHE A 10 -22.83 3.75 16.43
C PHE A 10 -22.60 4.07 14.95
N TRP A 11 -21.98 5.21 14.68
CA TRP A 11 -21.38 5.55 13.38
C TRP A 11 -19.92 5.10 13.44
N LEU A 12 -19.54 4.14 12.60
CA LEU A 12 -18.16 3.74 12.35
C LEU A 12 -17.87 4.03 10.88
N LEU A 13 -17.17 5.13 10.65
CA LEU A 13 -16.53 5.47 9.38
C LEU A 13 -15.23 4.67 9.28
N PHE A 14 -15.17 3.74 8.33
CA PHE A 14 -13.93 3.15 7.83
C PHE A 14 -13.86 3.39 6.32
N VAL A 15 -12.82 4.11 5.90
CA VAL A 15 -12.40 4.23 4.50
C VAL A 15 -11.00 3.63 4.43
N ALA A 16 -10.80 2.65 3.55
CA ALA A 16 -9.49 2.18 3.11
C ALA A 16 -9.52 1.89 1.60
N PRO A 17 -8.43 2.12 0.86
CA PRO A 17 -8.39 2.62 -0.53
C PRO A 17 -8.08 1.54 -1.60
N ALA A 18 -8.47 1.76 -2.86
CA ALA A 18 -7.94 1.12 -4.09
C ALA A 18 -8.29 1.87 -5.40
N VAL A 19 -7.54 2.93 -5.74
CA VAL A 19 -7.16 3.39 -7.11
C VAL A 19 -8.13 3.17 -8.31
N VAL A 20 -8.70 4.26 -8.83
CA VAL A 20 -8.81 4.49 -10.30
C VAL A 20 -8.35 5.89 -10.60
N ALA A 21 -7.55 6.00 -11.66
CA ALA A 21 -7.10 7.26 -12.19
C ALA A 21 -8.29 8.16 -12.56
N GLN A 22 -8.33 9.36 -11.97
CA GLN A 22 -9.07 10.46 -12.52
C GLN A 22 -8.48 10.73 -13.91
N ASP A 23 -9.31 10.81 -14.95
CA ASP A 23 -8.81 11.27 -16.25
C ASP A 23 -8.26 12.68 -16.06
N CYS A 24 -7.02 12.94 -16.48
CA CYS A 24 -6.41 14.25 -16.35
C CYS A 24 -7.18 15.33 -17.12
N THR A 25 -8.05 14.94 -18.05
CA THR A 25 -9.04 15.85 -18.66
C THR A 25 -9.98 16.49 -17.64
N ALA A 26 -10.21 15.87 -16.48
CA ALA A 26 -10.99 16.47 -15.40
C ALA A 26 -10.24 17.59 -14.66
N ILE A 27 -8.91 17.54 -14.60
CA ILE A 27 -8.05 18.60 -14.01
C ILE A 27 -7.70 19.66 -15.06
N PHE A 28 -7.69 19.29 -16.34
CA PHE A 28 -7.38 20.16 -17.48
C PHE A 28 -8.50 20.10 -18.55
N PRO A 29 -9.74 20.53 -18.23
CA PRO A 29 -10.86 20.46 -19.17
C PRO A 29 -10.80 21.54 -20.28
N ASP A 30 -10.03 22.61 -20.06
CA ASP A 30 -9.80 23.71 -21.00
C ASP A 30 -8.34 24.22 -20.88
N GLY A 31 -7.93 25.18 -21.72
CA GLY A 31 -6.60 25.76 -21.70
C GLY A 31 -6.29 26.56 -20.45
N VAL A 32 -7.30 27.08 -19.76
CA VAL A 32 -7.18 27.63 -18.41
C VAL A 32 -8.32 27.17 -17.51
N SER A 33 -8.01 26.70 -16.30
CA SER A 33 -9.01 26.28 -15.31
C SER A 33 -8.54 26.53 -13.87
N SER A 34 -9.44 26.45 -12.90
CA SER A 34 -9.11 26.60 -11.48
C SER A 34 -9.59 25.43 -10.63
N SER A 35 -8.71 24.94 -9.76
CA SER A 35 -8.96 23.78 -8.89
C SER A 35 -9.53 24.13 -7.51
N HIS A 36 -9.78 25.40 -7.20
CA HIS A 36 -10.25 25.82 -5.87
C HIS A 36 -11.24 26.98 -5.92
N ASN A 37 -12.10 27.05 -4.89
CA ASN A 37 -13.23 27.99 -4.84
C ASN A 37 -12.82 29.47 -4.86
N SER A 38 -11.63 29.78 -4.34
CA SER A 38 -11.06 31.14 -4.31
C SER A 38 -10.28 31.48 -5.58
N GLY A 39 -10.07 30.53 -6.49
CA GLY A 39 -9.23 30.75 -7.64
C GLY A 39 -9.89 31.69 -8.64
N ASN A 40 -9.07 32.50 -9.30
CA ASN A 40 -9.51 33.59 -10.16
C ASN A 40 -8.74 33.56 -11.48
N ILE A 41 -9.48 33.65 -12.59
CA ILE A 41 -8.89 33.73 -13.93
C ILE A 41 -9.07 35.18 -14.43
N ILE A 42 -7.96 35.85 -14.70
CA ILE A 42 -7.91 37.27 -15.11
C ILE A 42 -7.34 37.35 -16.52
N PHE A 43 -8.12 37.93 -17.43
CA PHE A 43 -7.65 38.32 -18.77
C PHE A 43 -7.27 39.80 -18.76
N ARG A 44 -6.04 40.17 -19.14
CA ARG A 44 -5.67 41.59 -19.38
C ARG A 44 -5.99 41.98 -20.83
N ASP A 45 -5.60 43.20 -21.22
CA ASP A 45 -5.92 43.76 -22.54
C ASP A 45 -5.43 42.85 -23.69
N SER A 46 -6.33 42.52 -24.62
CA SER A 46 -6.03 41.69 -25.80
C SER A 46 -5.43 40.29 -25.51
N SER A 47 -5.57 39.77 -24.29
CA SER A 47 -5.21 38.37 -23.98
C SER A 47 -6.27 37.41 -24.52
N ILE A 48 -5.86 36.30 -25.12
CA ILE A 48 -6.77 35.39 -25.86
C ILE A 48 -6.46 33.92 -25.54
N LEU A 49 -7.50 33.16 -25.22
CA LEU A 49 -7.54 31.71 -25.22
C LEU A 49 -8.08 31.21 -26.57
N TYR A 50 -7.30 30.37 -27.24
CA TYR A 50 -7.70 29.68 -28.47
C TYR A 50 -7.98 28.20 -28.20
N ASN A 51 -8.86 27.64 -29.01
CA ASN A 51 -9.32 26.25 -29.01
C ASN A 51 -10.03 25.81 -27.72
N SER A 52 -10.59 26.74 -26.93
CA SER A 52 -11.48 26.36 -25.83
C SER A 52 -12.63 25.49 -26.37
N PRO A 53 -12.98 24.36 -25.74
CA PRO A 53 -14.00 23.45 -26.27
C PRO A 53 -15.39 24.09 -26.39
N ASP A 54 -15.74 24.98 -25.46
CA ASP A 54 -17.08 25.54 -25.32
C ASP A 54 -17.12 27.04 -24.95
N ASN A 55 -15.97 27.70 -24.79
CA ASN A 55 -15.81 29.07 -24.26
C ASN A 55 -16.30 29.25 -22.81
N ILE A 56 -16.42 28.16 -22.05
CA ILE A 56 -16.86 28.14 -20.65
C ILE A 56 -15.69 27.61 -19.80
N LEU A 57 -15.09 28.48 -19.00
CA LEU A 57 -13.97 28.11 -18.13
C LEU A 57 -14.47 27.56 -16.81
N ASP A 58 -13.88 26.44 -16.36
CA ASP A 58 -14.11 25.88 -15.02
C ASP A 58 -13.41 26.71 -13.96
N THR A 59 -14.14 27.72 -13.48
CA THR A 59 -13.78 28.58 -12.37
C THR A 59 -15.02 29.21 -11.74
N ARG A 60 -14.90 29.59 -10.46
CA ARG A 60 -15.91 30.42 -9.77
C ARG A 60 -15.68 31.91 -9.98
N ASN A 61 -14.45 32.35 -10.26
CA ASN A 61 -14.12 33.76 -10.45
C ASN A 61 -13.42 33.95 -11.80
N LEU A 62 -14.05 34.79 -12.64
CA LEU A 62 -13.56 35.13 -13.97
C LEU A 62 -13.65 36.65 -14.14
N SER A 63 -12.54 37.28 -14.48
CA SER A 63 -12.42 38.70 -14.75
C SER A 63 -11.95 38.93 -16.18
N VAL A 64 -12.87 39.38 -17.05
CA VAL A 64 -12.57 39.80 -18.42
C VAL A 64 -12.95 41.28 -18.57
N PRO A 65 -12.00 42.18 -18.87
CA PRO A 65 -12.27 43.59 -19.10
C PRO A 65 -13.26 43.80 -20.24
N THR A 66 -14.16 44.76 -20.11
CA THR A 66 -15.24 45.02 -21.07
C THR A 66 -14.77 45.37 -22.48
N TYR A 67 -13.51 45.77 -22.64
CA TYR A 67 -12.88 46.07 -23.93
C TYR A 67 -12.15 44.87 -24.56
N ASN A 68 -11.92 43.77 -23.82
CA ASN A 68 -11.37 42.54 -24.37
C ASN A 68 -12.52 41.63 -24.86
N THR A 69 -13.00 41.89 -26.08
CA THR A 69 -14.18 41.21 -26.64
C THR A 69 -13.90 39.85 -27.28
N LEU A 70 -12.63 39.41 -27.31
CA LEU A 70 -12.16 38.23 -28.06
C LEU A 70 -11.38 37.24 -27.16
N SER A 71 -11.63 37.23 -25.85
CA SER A 71 -10.87 36.45 -24.88
C SER A 71 -10.93 34.92 -25.06
N CYS A 72 -11.97 34.35 -25.70
CA CYS A 72 -12.10 32.93 -26.04
C CYS A 72 -12.58 32.72 -27.47
N ASN A 73 -11.78 32.08 -28.34
CA ASN A 73 -12.15 31.70 -29.72
C ASN A 73 -12.81 32.82 -30.56
N GLY A 74 -12.43 34.08 -30.34
CA GLY A 74 -13.04 35.22 -31.02
C GLY A 74 -14.35 35.72 -30.40
N SER A 75 -14.64 35.36 -29.15
CA SER A 75 -15.76 35.83 -28.33
C SER A 75 -15.31 36.05 -26.88
N ILE A 76 -16.20 36.50 -25.98
CA ILE A 76 -15.87 36.68 -24.56
C ILE A 76 -16.04 35.33 -23.83
N CYS A 77 -15.03 34.91 -23.08
CA CYS A 77 -15.11 33.74 -22.19
C CYS A 77 -16.21 33.90 -21.13
N SER A 78 -16.88 32.80 -20.79
CA SER A 78 -17.80 32.72 -19.65
C SER A 78 -17.29 31.72 -18.62
N LYS A 79 -17.91 31.65 -17.43
CA LYS A 79 -17.51 30.73 -16.35
C LYS A 79 -18.60 29.70 -16.06
N SER A 80 -18.23 28.48 -15.67
CA SER A 80 -19.17 27.41 -15.30
C SER A 80 -19.71 27.54 -13.86
N ASN A 81 -19.02 28.29 -12.99
CA ASN A 81 -19.17 28.28 -11.52
C ASN A 81 -18.77 26.96 -10.82
N ASN A 82 -18.08 26.06 -11.53
CA ASN A 82 -17.45 24.87 -10.95
C ASN A 82 -15.96 25.09 -10.77
N THR A 83 -15.31 24.15 -10.07
CA THR A 83 -13.85 24.02 -9.99
C THR A 83 -13.48 22.65 -10.48
N VAL A 84 -12.28 22.52 -11.03
CA VAL A 84 -11.71 21.20 -11.36
C VAL A 84 -11.20 20.51 -10.10
N PRO A 85 -11.04 19.18 -10.05
CA PRO A 85 -10.43 18.54 -8.89
C PRO A 85 -8.94 18.89 -8.78
N GLU A 86 -8.39 18.89 -7.57
CA GLU A 86 -6.96 19.11 -7.33
C GLU A 86 -6.16 17.85 -7.70
N GLY A 87 -4.96 18.03 -8.27
CA GLY A 87 -4.03 16.93 -8.51
C GLY A 87 -3.06 16.72 -7.34
N THR A 88 -2.52 15.50 -7.23
CA THR A 88 -1.66 15.05 -6.13
C THR A 88 -0.18 15.13 -6.51
N ALA A 89 0.59 15.94 -5.78
CA ALA A 89 2.01 16.11 -6.06
C ALA A 89 2.86 14.87 -5.74
N LEU A 90 3.92 14.63 -6.50
CA LEU A 90 5.01 13.76 -6.03
C LEU A 90 5.80 14.44 -4.91
N SER A 91 6.36 13.64 -3.99
CA SER A 91 7.31 14.13 -3.00
C SER A 91 8.54 14.73 -3.71
N MET A 92 8.98 15.91 -3.28
CA MET A 92 10.14 16.61 -3.84
C MET A 92 11.27 16.68 -2.80
N PRO A 93 12.00 15.57 -2.56
CA PRO A 93 13.00 15.48 -1.50
C PRO A 93 14.21 16.36 -1.77
N ASN A 94 14.90 16.77 -0.71
CA ASN A 94 16.08 17.61 -0.80
C ASN A 94 17.20 16.95 -1.63
N ALA A 95 17.76 17.71 -2.58
CA ALA A 95 18.84 17.24 -3.44
C ALA A 95 19.76 18.38 -3.89
N SER A 96 20.82 18.04 -4.62
CA SER A 96 21.85 19.01 -5.04
C SER A 96 21.38 19.91 -6.19
N ASN A 97 21.76 21.18 -6.14
CA ASN A 97 21.42 22.19 -7.14
C ASN A 97 21.98 21.86 -8.54
N VAL A 98 21.22 22.21 -9.58
CA VAL A 98 21.63 22.13 -10.99
C VAL A 98 21.89 23.54 -11.50
N ASN A 99 23.15 23.90 -11.66
CA ASN A 99 23.55 25.21 -12.19
C ASN A 99 24.15 25.06 -13.60
N LEU A 100 23.61 25.82 -14.56
CA LEU A 100 24.13 25.91 -15.93
C LEU A 100 24.63 27.33 -16.19
N GLY A 101 25.84 27.44 -16.76
CA GLY A 101 26.39 28.70 -17.24
C GLY A 101 25.80 29.17 -18.57
N TYR A 102 26.32 30.29 -19.09
CA TYR A 102 25.96 30.82 -20.41
C TYR A 102 26.22 29.78 -21.52
N ARG A 103 25.20 29.49 -22.35
CA ARG A 103 25.25 28.51 -23.46
C ARG A 103 25.61 27.08 -23.07
N GLU A 104 25.55 26.73 -21.79
CA GLU A 104 25.82 25.36 -21.36
C GLU A 104 24.67 24.44 -21.77
N VAL A 105 25.00 23.20 -22.13
CA VAL A 105 24.02 22.15 -22.38
C VAL A 105 24.23 21.03 -21.37
N ARG A 106 23.18 20.65 -20.64
CA ARG A 106 23.22 19.55 -19.67
C ARG A 106 22.04 18.62 -19.89
N THR A 107 22.25 17.32 -19.72
CA THR A 107 21.16 16.32 -19.71
C THR A 107 20.99 15.79 -18.29
N LEU A 108 19.75 15.73 -17.82
CA LEU A 108 19.38 15.13 -16.54
C LEU A 108 18.69 13.79 -16.77
N SER A 109 19.02 12.82 -15.93
CA SER A 109 18.27 11.56 -15.82
C SER A 109 17.10 11.75 -14.83
N PRO A 110 16.02 10.97 -14.92
CA PRO A 110 14.93 11.04 -13.93
C PRO A 110 15.47 10.88 -12.50
N GLY A 111 14.95 11.67 -11.56
CA GLY A 111 15.42 11.69 -10.17
C GLY A 111 15.21 13.03 -9.46
N ALA A 112 15.77 13.13 -8.25
CA ALA A 112 15.64 14.30 -7.40
C ALA A 112 16.82 15.28 -7.53
N TYR A 113 16.50 16.57 -7.54
CA TYR A 113 17.41 17.69 -7.71
C TYR A 113 17.04 18.84 -6.77
N GLY A 114 18.00 19.73 -6.48
CA GLY A 114 17.77 20.95 -5.71
C GLY A 114 17.15 22.06 -6.57
N SER A 115 17.60 23.30 -6.38
CA SER A 115 17.25 24.40 -7.29
C SER A 115 17.91 24.24 -8.66
N VAL A 116 17.19 24.66 -9.71
CA VAL A 116 17.74 24.79 -11.07
C VAL A 116 17.98 26.26 -11.37
N ASN A 117 19.23 26.61 -11.68
CA ASN A 117 19.59 27.94 -12.17
C ASN A 117 20.23 27.84 -13.54
N MET A 118 19.47 28.19 -14.58
CA MET A 118 19.93 28.19 -15.96
C MET A 118 20.40 29.59 -16.36
N GLY A 119 21.68 29.72 -16.76
CA GLY A 119 22.23 30.92 -17.38
C GLY A 119 21.65 31.18 -18.79
N SER A 120 21.90 32.37 -19.33
CA SER A 120 21.33 32.76 -20.64
C SER A 120 21.77 31.83 -21.77
N GLU A 121 20.87 31.58 -22.73
CA GLU A 121 21.08 30.70 -23.89
C GLU A 121 21.45 29.23 -23.55
N SER A 122 21.29 28.80 -22.30
CA SER A 122 21.57 27.42 -21.90
C SER A 122 20.44 26.46 -22.28
N VAL A 123 20.75 25.16 -22.37
CA VAL A 123 19.79 24.11 -22.71
C VAL A 123 19.83 23.00 -21.68
N LEU A 124 18.69 22.73 -21.03
CA LEU A 124 18.54 21.60 -20.13
C LEU A 124 17.71 20.51 -20.82
N ARG A 125 18.29 19.32 -20.92
CA ARG A 125 17.74 18.16 -21.62
C ARG A 125 17.21 17.13 -20.63
N PHE A 126 16.05 16.59 -20.94
CA PHE A 126 15.36 15.58 -20.15
C PHE A 126 15.23 14.27 -20.94
N GLN A 127 15.29 13.16 -20.23
CA GLN A 127 14.78 11.87 -20.67
C GLN A 127 13.33 11.74 -20.18
N PRO A 128 12.53 10.82 -20.72
CA PRO A 128 11.21 10.52 -20.14
C PRO A 128 11.33 10.06 -18.69
N GLY A 129 10.47 10.56 -17.80
CA GLY A 129 10.43 10.20 -16.39
C GLY A 129 10.12 11.36 -15.43
N ASP A 130 10.24 11.09 -14.13
CA ASP A 130 10.00 12.06 -13.05
C ASP A 130 11.25 12.85 -12.67
N TYR A 131 11.08 14.15 -12.52
CA TYR A 131 12.11 15.09 -12.09
C TYR A 131 11.55 15.94 -10.97
N THR A 132 12.07 15.74 -9.77
CA THR A 132 11.62 16.49 -8.58
C THR A 132 12.67 17.51 -8.18
N PHE A 133 12.26 18.75 -7.98
CA PHE A 133 13.11 19.88 -7.64
C PHE A 133 12.70 20.43 -6.27
N SER A 134 13.54 20.27 -5.26
CA SER A 134 13.25 20.77 -3.90
C SER A 134 13.36 22.29 -3.76
N GLY A 135 13.93 22.96 -4.77
CA GLY A 135 14.08 24.42 -4.83
C GLY A 135 13.35 25.07 -6.00
N SER A 136 13.75 26.30 -6.35
CA SER A 136 13.18 27.03 -7.49
C SER A 136 13.75 26.53 -8.82
N PHE A 137 12.95 26.58 -9.88
CA PHE A 137 13.38 26.28 -11.24
C PHE A 137 13.41 27.56 -12.06
N SER A 138 14.61 28.09 -12.31
CA SER A 138 14.82 29.41 -12.92
C SER A 138 15.51 29.31 -14.28
N MET A 139 14.79 29.72 -15.32
CA MET A 139 15.27 29.82 -16.70
C MET A 139 15.62 31.27 -17.06
N ALA A 140 16.88 31.57 -17.41
CA ALA A 140 17.28 32.90 -17.87
C ALA A 140 16.99 33.15 -19.38
N TYR A 141 17.37 34.33 -19.86
CA TYR A 141 17.12 34.79 -21.23
C TYR A 141 17.53 33.76 -22.31
N LEU A 142 16.64 33.47 -23.26
CA LEU A 142 16.87 32.51 -24.37
C LEU A 142 17.21 31.06 -23.96
N SER A 143 17.02 30.67 -22.71
CA SER A 143 17.25 29.28 -22.28
C SER A 143 16.14 28.33 -22.74
N ARG A 144 16.43 27.03 -22.87
CA ARG A 144 15.52 26.04 -23.46
C ARG A 144 15.45 24.73 -22.68
N LEU A 145 14.24 24.17 -22.52
CA LEU A 145 14.03 22.79 -22.07
C LEU A 145 13.73 21.89 -23.26
N GLU A 146 14.46 20.78 -23.39
CA GLU A 146 14.34 19.85 -24.52
C GLU A 146 14.23 18.39 -24.06
N MET A 147 13.45 17.58 -24.78
CA MET A 147 13.39 16.13 -24.59
C MET A 147 14.37 15.41 -25.52
N THR A 148 15.13 14.47 -24.98
CA THR A 148 16.12 13.66 -25.71
C THR A 148 15.51 12.47 -26.45
N ALA A 149 14.38 11.94 -25.96
CA ALA A 149 13.63 10.84 -26.54
C ALA A 149 12.12 11.11 -26.45
N ASP A 150 11.32 10.27 -27.13
CA ASP A 150 9.86 10.34 -27.09
C ASP A 150 9.34 9.85 -25.72
N GLY A 151 8.29 10.48 -25.20
CA GLY A 151 7.76 10.30 -23.85
C GLY A 151 7.47 11.63 -23.14
N SER A 152 7.21 11.58 -21.83
CA SER A 152 6.89 12.75 -21.00
C SER A 152 7.98 12.99 -19.95
N ALA A 153 8.39 14.25 -19.76
CA ALA A 153 9.09 14.66 -18.55
C ALA A 153 8.10 15.31 -17.58
N ARG A 154 8.00 14.74 -16.37
CA ARG A 154 7.16 15.23 -15.28
C ARG A 154 8.05 16.01 -14.31
N ILE A 155 7.96 17.34 -14.37
CA ILE A 155 8.78 18.29 -13.62
C ILE A 155 7.98 18.77 -12.43
N TRP A 156 8.40 18.41 -11.23
CA TRP A 156 7.78 18.78 -9.97
C TRP A 156 8.67 19.79 -9.26
N VAL A 157 8.18 20.99 -8.96
CA VAL A 157 8.97 22.08 -8.35
C VAL A 157 8.35 22.50 -7.02
N LYS A 158 9.12 22.38 -5.92
CA LYS A 158 8.65 22.73 -4.57
C LYS A 158 8.49 24.25 -4.39
N GLN A 159 9.26 25.04 -5.13
CA GLN A 159 9.16 26.51 -5.13
C GLN A 159 8.66 27.03 -6.49
N ASP A 160 9.17 28.18 -6.93
CA ASP A 160 8.69 28.87 -8.12
C ASP A 160 9.28 28.28 -9.40
N PHE A 161 8.47 28.16 -10.45
CA PHE A 161 8.91 27.84 -11.80
C PHE A 161 8.90 29.12 -12.65
N THR A 162 10.08 29.64 -12.97
CA THR A 162 10.25 30.93 -13.66
C THR A 162 10.85 30.76 -15.04
N VAL A 163 10.13 31.27 -16.04
CA VAL A 163 10.55 31.33 -17.45
C VAL A 163 10.84 32.79 -17.81
N ALA A 164 12.11 33.15 -18.03
CA ALA A 164 12.48 34.52 -18.40
C ALA A 164 12.15 34.86 -19.87
N SER A 165 12.45 36.11 -20.26
CA SER A 165 12.23 36.62 -21.61
C SER A 165 12.92 35.77 -22.67
N GLN A 166 12.20 35.45 -23.75
CA GLN A 166 12.59 34.61 -24.88
C GLN A 166 12.99 33.17 -24.54
N ALA A 167 12.80 32.72 -23.30
CA ALA A 167 13.04 31.34 -22.92
C ALA A 167 11.90 30.43 -23.43
N GLN A 168 12.24 29.15 -23.63
CA GLN A 168 11.33 28.16 -24.23
C GLN A 168 11.24 26.86 -23.42
N VAL A 169 10.01 26.46 -23.05
CA VAL A 169 9.74 25.12 -22.49
C VAL A 169 9.22 24.21 -23.60
N GLY A 170 9.97 23.16 -23.92
CA GLY A 170 9.54 22.15 -24.89
C GLY A 170 9.40 22.66 -26.33
N THR A 171 8.79 21.83 -27.17
CA THR A 171 8.56 22.13 -28.60
C THR A 171 7.17 21.67 -29.02
N ASN A 172 6.77 21.98 -30.26
CA ASN A 172 5.48 21.54 -30.79
C ASN A 172 5.43 20.04 -31.17
N ASN A 173 6.37 19.23 -30.68
CA ASN A 173 6.34 17.79 -30.89
C ASN A 173 5.46 17.13 -29.82
N LEU A 174 4.30 16.62 -30.21
CA LEU A 174 3.34 15.97 -29.31
C LEU A 174 3.80 14.61 -28.77
N GLN A 175 4.86 14.01 -29.33
CA GLN A 175 5.48 12.80 -28.79
C GLN A 175 6.50 13.09 -27.68
N ARG A 176 6.76 14.38 -27.38
CA ARG A 176 7.76 14.85 -26.41
C ARG A 176 7.16 15.92 -25.53
N THR A 177 6.48 15.51 -24.48
CA THR A 177 5.64 16.37 -23.66
C THR A 177 6.31 16.73 -22.34
N PHE A 178 5.88 17.85 -21.78
CA PHE A 178 6.26 18.30 -20.45
C PHE A 178 4.99 18.47 -19.63
N PHE A 179 4.95 17.83 -18.46
CA PHE A 179 4.06 18.20 -17.37
C PHE A 179 4.91 18.95 -16.34
N VAL A 180 4.50 20.15 -15.98
CA VAL A 180 5.17 20.96 -14.97
C VAL A 180 4.20 21.25 -13.85
N TYR A 181 4.61 20.92 -12.65
CA TYR A 181 3.91 21.16 -11.40
C TYR A 181 4.75 22.09 -10.52
N SER A 182 4.12 23.07 -9.88
CA SER A 182 4.76 23.93 -8.87
C SER A 182 3.89 24.04 -7.62
N ASP A 183 4.50 23.86 -6.44
CA ASP A 183 3.84 24.11 -5.16
C ASP A 183 3.62 25.62 -4.89
N ARG A 184 4.38 26.50 -5.57
CA ARG A 184 4.27 27.96 -5.47
C ARG A 184 3.81 28.57 -6.80
N ASP A 185 4.47 29.64 -7.24
CA ASP A 185 4.05 30.43 -8.39
C ASP A 185 4.77 29.98 -9.68
N MET A 186 4.04 30.04 -10.79
CA MET A 186 4.65 29.95 -12.12
C MET A 186 4.67 31.32 -12.78
N VAL A 187 5.84 31.76 -13.24
CA VAL A 187 6.03 33.09 -13.83
C VAL A 187 6.57 32.97 -15.24
N PHE A 188 5.81 33.44 -16.21
CA PHE A 188 6.20 33.45 -17.63
C PHE A 188 6.43 34.90 -18.11
N SER A 189 7.70 35.27 -18.27
CA SER A 189 8.13 36.64 -18.60
C SER A 189 8.00 36.96 -20.09
N SER A 190 7.93 38.26 -20.42
CA SER A 190 7.64 38.77 -21.77
C SER A 190 8.88 38.85 -22.67
N PRO A 191 8.82 38.38 -23.94
CA PRO A 191 7.91 37.36 -24.47
C PRO A 191 8.52 35.96 -24.27
N SER A 192 7.79 35.00 -23.72
CA SER A 192 8.23 33.59 -23.59
C SER A 192 7.30 32.64 -24.33
N GLN A 193 7.80 31.45 -24.66
CA GLN A 193 7.03 30.46 -25.41
C GLN A 193 7.12 29.06 -24.78
N SER A 194 5.98 28.51 -24.39
CA SER A 194 5.92 27.23 -23.66
C SER A 194 4.99 26.23 -24.37
N TYR A 195 5.41 24.97 -24.38
CA TYR A 195 4.67 23.81 -24.88
C TYR A 195 4.63 22.75 -23.78
N GLY A 196 3.49 22.60 -23.10
CA GLY A 196 3.38 21.74 -21.93
C GLY A 196 2.07 21.91 -21.17
N ILE A 197 1.86 21.06 -20.18
CA ILE A 197 0.74 21.15 -19.23
C ILE A 197 1.29 21.68 -17.91
N PHE A 198 0.67 22.73 -17.37
CA PHE A 198 1.19 23.49 -16.24
C PHE A 198 0.18 23.50 -15.09
N TYR A 199 0.61 23.13 -13.89
CA TYR A 199 -0.22 23.17 -12.68
C TYR A 199 0.49 23.89 -11.54
N ALA A 200 -0.14 24.92 -10.96
CA ALA A 200 0.40 25.64 -9.81
C ALA A 200 -0.54 25.56 -8.60
N LYS A 201 -0.02 25.22 -7.41
CA LYS A 201 -0.77 25.32 -6.14
C LYS A 201 -0.99 26.76 -5.67
N ARG A 202 -0.28 27.74 -6.24
CA ARG A 202 -0.55 29.17 -6.03
C ARG A 202 -0.95 29.83 -7.34
N ASN A 203 -0.14 30.77 -7.86
CA ASN A 203 -0.52 31.62 -8.97
C ASN A 203 0.21 31.23 -10.26
N VAL A 204 -0.43 31.46 -11.40
CA VAL A 204 0.23 31.47 -12.71
C VAL A 204 0.16 32.87 -13.28
N ASN A 205 1.31 33.53 -13.37
CA ASN A 205 1.43 34.91 -13.83
C ASN A 205 2.14 34.95 -15.18
N THR A 206 1.46 35.48 -16.20
CA THR A 206 2.10 35.76 -17.49
C THR A 206 2.32 37.27 -17.62
N SER A 207 3.52 37.66 -18.05
CA SER A 207 3.78 39.01 -18.54
C SER A 207 3.16 39.21 -19.93
N ASN A 208 3.31 40.40 -20.52
CA ASN A 208 2.76 40.69 -21.85
C ASN A 208 3.34 39.77 -22.94
N GLN A 209 2.56 39.49 -23.99
CA GLN A 209 3.02 38.76 -25.19
C GLN A 209 3.60 37.35 -24.93
N THR A 210 3.19 36.69 -23.85
CA THR A 210 3.58 35.30 -23.56
C THR A 210 2.69 34.33 -24.34
N ARG A 211 3.25 33.20 -24.79
CA ARG A 211 2.50 32.15 -25.52
C ARG A 211 2.64 30.78 -24.85
N ILE A 212 1.53 30.18 -24.44
CA ILE A 212 1.46 28.82 -23.88
C ILE A 212 0.62 27.94 -24.81
N ASN A 213 1.15 26.77 -25.20
CA ASN A 213 0.46 25.77 -26.01
C ASN A 213 0.31 24.51 -25.13
N GLY A 214 -0.93 24.15 -24.78
CA GLY A 214 -1.26 23.14 -23.77
C GLY A 214 -2.36 23.62 -22.83
N ALA A 215 -2.27 23.31 -21.55
CA ALA A 215 -3.26 23.71 -20.54
C ALA A 215 -2.58 24.22 -19.26
N VAL A 216 -3.29 25.09 -18.56
CA VAL A 216 -2.83 25.74 -17.33
C VAL A 216 -3.93 25.64 -16.27
N THR A 217 -3.60 25.07 -15.13
CA THR A 217 -4.50 25.02 -13.97
C THR A 217 -3.82 25.63 -12.75
N ALA A 218 -4.56 26.42 -11.98
CA ALA A 218 -4.04 26.98 -10.73
C ALA A 218 -5.08 26.92 -9.61
N ARG A 219 -4.60 26.70 -8.39
CA ARG A 219 -5.44 26.73 -7.19
C ARG A 219 -5.81 28.18 -6.81
N SER A 220 -4.91 29.14 -7.00
CA SER A 220 -5.15 30.57 -6.73
C SER A 220 -5.43 31.34 -8.03
N THR A 221 -4.59 32.31 -8.42
CA THR A 221 -4.89 33.22 -9.53
C THR A 221 -4.13 32.83 -10.80
N ILE A 222 -4.82 32.80 -11.93
CA ILE A 222 -4.22 32.82 -13.28
C ILE A 222 -4.36 34.25 -13.82
N ASP A 223 -3.27 34.99 -13.96
CA ASP A 223 -3.24 36.34 -14.53
C ASP A 223 -2.59 36.32 -15.92
N LEU A 224 -3.42 36.48 -16.95
CA LEU A 224 -2.99 36.52 -18.34
C LEU A 224 -2.65 37.95 -18.76
N GLY A 225 -1.36 38.29 -18.81
CA GLY A 225 -0.83 39.60 -19.22
C GLY A 225 -1.29 40.06 -20.61
N SER A 226 -1.08 41.33 -20.92
CA SER A 226 -1.65 41.93 -22.14
C SER A 226 -1.06 41.30 -23.41
N ALA A 227 -1.92 41.03 -24.39
CA ALA A 227 -1.57 40.35 -25.65
C ALA A 227 -0.93 38.95 -25.48
N SER A 228 -1.16 38.28 -24.36
CA SER A 228 -0.74 36.88 -24.14
C SER A 228 -1.74 35.88 -24.72
N TYR A 229 -1.24 34.71 -25.11
CA TYR A 229 -2.00 33.66 -25.78
C TYR A 229 -1.86 32.33 -25.03
N VAL A 230 -2.99 31.71 -24.71
CA VAL A 230 -3.06 30.29 -24.36
C VAL A 230 -3.75 29.57 -25.50
N ILE A 231 -3.18 28.48 -25.99
CA ILE A 231 -3.75 27.66 -27.07
C ILE A 231 -3.99 26.28 -26.47
N PHE A 232 -5.26 25.93 -26.28
CA PHE A 232 -5.64 24.63 -25.75
C PHE A 232 -5.28 23.52 -26.75
N GLU A 233 -4.55 22.52 -26.26
CA GLU A 233 -4.12 21.35 -27.03
C GLU A 233 -4.56 20.07 -26.30
N PRO A 234 -5.79 19.58 -26.52
CA PRO A 234 -6.29 18.38 -25.84
C PRO A 234 -5.48 17.12 -26.17
N ASP A 235 -4.95 17.02 -27.40
CA ASP A 235 -4.05 15.93 -27.80
C ASP A 235 -2.78 15.89 -26.94
N ARG A 236 -2.29 17.05 -26.46
CA ARG A 236 -1.13 17.10 -25.55
C ARG A 236 -1.48 16.54 -24.17
N ILE A 237 -2.68 16.76 -23.66
CA ILE A 237 -3.13 16.16 -22.39
C ILE A 237 -3.21 14.64 -22.56
N GLN A 238 -3.84 14.15 -23.63
CA GLN A 238 -3.99 12.72 -23.90
C GLN A 238 -2.65 11.99 -24.06
N LEU A 239 -1.63 12.66 -24.61
CA LEU A 239 -0.30 12.08 -24.82
C LEU A 239 0.69 12.36 -23.68
N THR A 240 0.30 13.14 -22.66
CA THR A 240 1.15 13.39 -21.49
C THR A 240 0.90 12.32 -20.43
N ASP A 241 1.96 11.67 -20.00
CA ASP A 241 1.95 10.84 -18.80
C ASP A 241 2.05 11.75 -17.58
N PHE A 242 1.03 11.71 -16.72
CA PHE A 242 0.92 12.52 -15.51
C PHE A 242 1.34 11.76 -14.23
N GLY A 243 1.76 10.49 -14.34
CA GLY A 243 2.02 9.64 -13.18
C GLY A 243 0.78 9.54 -12.28
N SER A 244 0.97 9.66 -10.96
CA SER A 244 -0.12 9.64 -9.98
C SER A 244 -0.84 10.99 -9.81
N PHE A 245 -0.48 12.03 -10.59
CA PHE A 245 -0.99 13.39 -10.39
C PHE A 245 -2.51 13.44 -10.39
N CYS A 246 -3.13 12.72 -11.31
CA CYS A 246 -4.57 12.71 -11.50
C CYS A 246 -5.23 11.49 -10.84
N THR A 247 -4.77 10.94 -9.72
CA THR A 247 -5.44 9.75 -9.13
C THR A 247 -5.93 10.02 -7.70
N SER A 248 -7.21 9.74 -7.42
CA SER A 248 -7.78 9.66 -6.05
C SER A 248 -8.09 8.19 -5.70
N SER A 249 -8.12 7.85 -4.41
CA SER A 249 -8.38 6.48 -3.93
C SER A 249 -9.86 6.10 -4.05
N VAL A 250 -10.19 5.37 -5.11
CA VAL A 250 -11.49 4.71 -5.33
C VAL A 250 -11.54 3.42 -4.51
N VAL A 251 -12.69 2.88 -4.10
CA VAL A 251 -12.77 1.58 -3.37
C VAL A 251 -14.01 0.84 -3.82
N LEU A 252 -13.95 -0.47 -4.03
CA LEU A 252 -15.15 -1.27 -4.26
C LEU A 252 -15.90 -1.51 -2.94
N PRO A 253 -17.24 -1.38 -2.91
CA PRO A 253 -18.02 -1.83 -1.77
C PRO A 253 -17.92 -3.35 -1.61
N ALA A 254 -18.33 -3.87 -0.45
CA ALA A 254 -18.34 -5.32 -0.23
C ALA A 254 -19.32 -6.00 -1.21
N PRO A 255 -18.90 -7.07 -1.92
CA PRO A 255 -19.78 -7.82 -2.80
C PRO A 255 -20.79 -8.66 -2.00
N VAL A 256 -21.96 -8.88 -2.59
CA VAL A 256 -22.94 -9.87 -2.12
C VAL A 256 -22.56 -11.27 -2.54
N ALA A 257 -22.02 -11.41 -3.74
CA ALA A 257 -21.53 -12.67 -4.28
C ALA A 257 -20.35 -12.40 -5.21
N GLU A 258 -19.34 -13.27 -5.16
CA GLU A 258 -18.13 -13.18 -5.97
C GLU A 258 -17.68 -14.57 -6.41
N TYR A 259 -17.75 -14.85 -7.71
CA TYR A 259 -17.35 -16.13 -8.29
C TYR A 259 -16.14 -15.92 -9.20
N GLN A 260 -14.96 -16.26 -8.66
CA GLN A 260 -13.66 -16.20 -9.36
C GLN A 260 -13.43 -17.40 -10.31
N LEU A 261 -14.27 -18.45 -10.20
CA LEU A 261 -14.27 -19.62 -11.10
C LEU A 261 -12.96 -20.44 -11.14
N GLU A 262 -12.17 -20.34 -10.07
CA GLU A 262 -10.85 -20.96 -9.93
C GLU A 262 -10.88 -22.48 -9.66
N THR A 263 -12.01 -23.03 -9.22
CA THR A 263 -12.15 -24.43 -8.79
C THR A 263 -12.59 -25.38 -9.91
N LEU A 264 -12.07 -26.61 -9.94
CA LEU A 264 -12.59 -27.65 -10.82
C LEU A 264 -14.03 -28.04 -10.44
N TRP A 265 -14.92 -28.24 -11.41
CA TRP A 265 -16.33 -28.53 -11.15
C TRP A 265 -16.70 -29.99 -11.41
N THR A 266 -17.21 -30.67 -10.38
CA THR A 266 -17.61 -32.09 -10.45
C THR A 266 -19.13 -32.29 -10.38
N ALA A 267 -19.90 -31.21 -10.49
CA ALA A 267 -21.34 -31.13 -10.24
C ALA A 267 -21.75 -31.26 -8.76
N SER A 268 -20.80 -31.29 -7.83
CA SER A 268 -21.10 -31.36 -6.41
C SER A 268 -21.59 -29.99 -5.89
N PRO A 269 -22.55 -29.96 -4.96
CA PRO A 269 -22.90 -28.74 -4.24
C PRO A 269 -21.67 -28.15 -3.56
N GLY A 270 -21.38 -26.86 -3.79
CA GLY A 270 -20.24 -26.19 -3.19
C GLY A 270 -19.01 -26.08 -4.09
N ASP A 271 -18.97 -26.75 -5.24
CA ASP A 271 -17.79 -26.71 -6.13
C ASP A 271 -17.63 -25.36 -6.84
N VAL A 272 -18.67 -24.53 -6.92
CA VAL A 272 -18.59 -23.15 -7.44
C VAL A 272 -18.51 -22.23 -6.24
N ILE A 273 -17.30 -21.83 -5.87
CA ILE A 273 -17.04 -21.08 -4.64
C ILE A 273 -17.47 -19.62 -4.78
N ASP A 274 -18.08 -19.11 -3.71
CA ASP A 274 -18.38 -17.69 -3.49
C ASP A 274 -17.32 -17.12 -2.55
N SER A 275 -16.49 -16.22 -3.06
CA SER A 275 -15.39 -15.56 -2.34
C SER A 275 -15.84 -14.30 -1.60
N SER A 276 -17.12 -13.93 -1.62
CA SER A 276 -17.63 -12.71 -0.96
C SER A 276 -17.68 -12.81 0.57
N GLY A 277 -17.58 -14.02 1.12
CA GLY A 277 -17.76 -14.30 2.56
C GLY A 277 -19.23 -14.51 2.97
N ASN A 278 -20.17 -14.58 2.03
CA ASN A 278 -21.60 -14.82 2.30
C ASN A 278 -22.03 -16.29 2.07
N ASP A 279 -21.09 -17.19 1.79
CA ASP A 279 -21.30 -18.63 1.59
C ASP A 279 -22.36 -18.98 0.53
N LEU A 280 -22.52 -18.16 -0.51
CA LEU A 280 -23.46 -18.40 -1.62
C LEU A 280 -22.90 -19.37 -2.67
N HIS A 281 -22.31 -20.47 -2.22
CA HIS A 281 -21.68 -21.44 -3.12
C HIS A 281 -22.70 -22.10 -4.06
N GLY A 282 -22.28 -22.31 -5.31
CA GLY A 282 -23.07 -22.94 -6.35
C GLY A 282 -22.61 -24.35 -6.71
N ARG A 283 -23.12 -24.85 -7.83
CA ARG A 283 -22.64 -26.07 -8.50
C ARG A 283 -22.70 -25.92 -10.01
N ALA A 284 -21.86 -26.69 -10.71
CA ALA A 284 -22.02 -26.88 -12.14
C ALA A 284 -23.17 -27.88 -12.42
N VAL A 285 -23.98 -27.60 -13.44
CA VAL A 285 -25.13 -28.42 -13.85
C VAL A 285 -24.94 -28.83 -15.30
N ALA A 286 -24.86 -30.13 -15.56
CA ALA A 286 -24.63 -30.66 -16.90
C ALA A 286 -25.81 -30.41 -17.84
N TYR A 287 -25.50 -30.19 -19.12
CA TYR A 287 -26.48 -30.24 -20.20
C TYR A 287 -26.09 -31.33 -21.19
N SER A 288 -27.04 -32.19 -21.58
CA SER A 288 -26.79 -33.37 -22.42
C SER A 288 -25.64 -34.27 -21.93
N GLY A 289 -25.42 -34.33 -20.61
CA GLY A 289 -24.39 -35.17 -19.98
C GLY A 289 -23.02 -34.52 -19.79
N ASN A 290 -22.80 -33.30 -20.30
CA ASN A 290 -21.51 -32.60 -20.19
C ASN A 290 -21.60 -31.39 -19.23
N LEU A 291 -20.65 -31.27 -18.30
CA LEU A 291 -20.48 -30.09 -17.46
C LEU A 291 -19.79 -28.96 -18.24
N PRO A 292 -19.97 -27.68 -17.84
CA PRO A 292 -19.02 -26.65 -18.20
C PRO A 292 -17.65 -27.00 -17.57
N SER A 293 -16.57 -26.58 -18.21
CA SER A 293 -15.21 -26.79 -17.71
C SER A 293 -14.56 -25.45 -17.38
N ASN A 294 -13.32 -25.45 -16.91
CA ASN A 294 -12.51 -24.25 -16.73
C ASN A 294 -11.07 -24.48 -17.23
N ASP A 295 -10.34 -23.39 -17.47
CA ASP A 295 -9.01 -23.36 -18.09
C ASP A 295 -8.26 -22.10 -17.61
N ASN A 296 -6.92 -22.08 -17.72
CA ASN A 296 -6.01 -21.01 -17.30
C ASN A 296 -5.09 -20.48 -18.42
N ALA A 297 -5.19 -20.99 -19.66
CA ALA A 297 -4.23 -20.65 -20.72
C ALA A 297 -4.29 -19.19 -21.23
N ASN A 298 -5.38 -18.47 -20.94
CA ASN A 298 -5.61 -17.10 -21.39
C ASN A 298 -6.64 -16.39 -20.49
N PRO A 299 -6.28 -16.09 -19.22
CA PRO A 299 -7.16 -15.40 -18.29
C PRO A 299 -7.50 -13.98 -18.78
N ALA A 300 -8.56 -13.39 -18.23
CA ALA A 300 -8.94 -12.03 -18.58
C ALA A 300 -7.83 -11.01 -18.24
N LEU A 301 -7.15 -11.21 -17.10
CA LEU A 301 -5.92 -10.50 -16.73
C LEU A 301 -4.82 -11.50 -16.35
N SER A 302 -3.70 -11.48 -17.08
CA SER A 302 -2.55 -12.38 -16.86
C SER A 302 -1.68 -11.98 -15.67
N GLY A 303 -1.06 -12.96 -15.02
CA GLY A 303 -0.09 -12.80 -13.92
C GLY A 303 -0.61 -13.38 -12.60
N ASP A 304 0.24 -13.37 -11.57
CA ASP A 304 -0.13 -13.64 -10.18
C ASP A 304 0.41 -12.49 -9.30
N PRO A 305 -0.45 -11.54 -8.88
CA PRO A 305 -1.91 -11.58 -8.93
C PRO A 305 -2.51 -11.32 -10.34
N GLY A 306 -3.61 -12.02 -10.66
CA GLY A 306 -4.35 -11.98 -11.94
C GLY A 306 -5.83 -12.39 -11.78
N THR A 307 -6.48 -12.83 -12.86
CA THR A 307 -7.79 -13.57 -12.83
C THR A 307 -7.65 -15.05 -13.21
N CYS A 308 -6.43 -15.53 -13.42
CA CYS A 308 -5.99 -16.93 -13.35
C CYS A 308 -6.79 -17.99 -14.16
N ARG A 309 -7.99 -18.44 -13.74
CA ARG A 309 -8.86 -19.34 -14.53
C ARG A 309 -10.15 -18.67 -14.97
N TYR A 310 -10.87 -19.34 -15.86
CA TYR A 310 -12.19 -18.92 -16.31
C TYR A 310 -13.05 -20.13 -16.66
N GLY A 311 -14.38 -19.96 -16.62
CA GLY A 311 -15.34 -20.97 -17.07
C GLY A 311 -15.46 -21.02 -18.59
N ILE A 312 -15.54 -22.23 -19.16
CA ILE A 312 -15.80 -22.50 -20.58
C ILE A 312 -17.22 -23.06 -20.75
N PHE A 313 -18.00 -22.36 -21.58
CA PHE A 313 -19.39 -22.68 -21.90
C PHE A 313 -19.55 -22.86 -23.42
N ASN A 314 -20.07 -24.02 -23.82
CA ASN A 314 -20.21 -24.46 -25.21
C ASN A 314 -21.68 -24.56 -25.66
N GLY A 315 -22.52 -23.66 -25.17
CA GLY A 315 -23.95 -23.63 -25.51
C GLY A 315 -24.64 -24.90 -25.05
N THR A 316 -25.49 -25.50 -25.90
CA THR A 316 -26.16 -26.78 -25.59
C THR A 316 -25.22 -27.99 -25.60
N SER A 317 -23.91 -27.82 -25.79
CA SER A 317 -22.93 -28.92 -25.73
C SER A 317 -22.25 -29.05 -24.37
N SER A 318 -22.42 -28.07 -23.47
CA SER A 318 -21.98 -28.10 -22.07
C SER A 318 -23.04 -27.51 -21.16
N GLY A 319 -22.88 -27.73 -19.86
CA GLY A 319 -23.77 -27.20 -18.84
C GLY A 319 -23.59 -25.72 -18.49
N HIS A 320 -24.13 -25.33 -17.33
CA HIS A 320 -24.12 -23.98 -16.77
C HIS A 320 -23.77 -24.03 -15.27
N LEU A 321 -23.61 -22.87 -14.63
CA LEU A 321 -23.47 -22.80 -13.15
C LEU A 321 -24.79 -22.37 -12.54
N ARG A 322 -25.15 -23.01 -11.42
CA ARG A 322 -26.38 -22.76 -10.66
C ARG A 322 -26.04 -22.48 -9.21
N ILE A 323 -26.50 -21.32 -8.75
CA ILE A 323 -26.49 -20.90 -7.36
C ILE A 323 -27.95 -20.95 -6.90
N GLU A 324 -28.23 -21.66 -5.81
CA GLU A 324 -29.61 -21.78 -5.32
C GLU A 324 -30.11 -20.44 -4.78
N ASP A 325 -31.44 -20.29 -4.74
CA ASP A 325 -32.07 -19.05 -4.30
C ASP A 325 -31.66 -18.64 -2.87
N ASN A 326 -31.47 -17.34 -2.69
CA ASN A 326 -31.11 -16.74 -1.41
C ASN A 326 -31.57 -15.28 -1.34
N ALA A 327 -32.14 -14.89 -0.19
CA ALA A 327 -32.63 -13.54 0.08
C ALA A 327 -31.56 -12.42 -0.07
N LEU A 328 -30.27 -12.76 0.03
CA LEU A 328 -29.18 -11.80 -0.23
C LEU A 328 -29.14 -11.35 -1.69
N LEU A 329 -29.54 -12.22 -2.64
CA LEU A 329 -29.59 -11.96 -4.07
C LEU A 329 -30.90 -11.32 -4.53
N ASP A 330 -31.88 -11.13 -3.64
CA ASP A 330 -33.15 -10.47 -3.94
C ASP A 330 -33.00 -8.94 -3.85
N ILE A 331 -32.46 -8.31 -4.88
CA ILE A 331 -32.03 -6.91 -4.84
C ILE A 331 -33.13 -5.97 -5.39
N PRO A 332 -33.65 -4.99 -4.61
CA PRO A 332 -34.81 -4.21 -5.01
C PRO A 332 -34.53 -2.82 -5.64
N THR A 333 -33.43 -2.13 -5.30
CA THR A 333 -33.27 -0.68 -5.63
C THR A 333 -31.90 -0.25 -6.14
N ASN A 334 -30.80 -0.85 -5.65
CA ASN A 334 -29.44 -0.51 -6.05
C ASN A 334 -28.67 -1.81 -6.33
N LEU A 335 -28.13 -1.92 -7.54
CA LEU A 335 -27.46 -3.12 -8.02
C LEU A 335 -26.28 -2.74 -8.89
N SER A 336 -25.20 -3.49 -8.77
CA SER A 336 -24.20 -3.59 -9.83
C SER A 336 -23.81 -5.03 -10.06
N VAL A 337 -23.66 -5.45 -11.31
CA VAL A 337 -23.15 -6.78 -11.66
C VAL A 337 -22.01 -6.63 -12.64
N GLY A 338 -20.81 -7.07 -12.26
CA GLY A 338 -19.61 -7.08 -13.09
C GLY A 338 -19.24 -8.50 -13.53
N VAL A 339 -18.67 -8.63 -14.72
CA VAL A 339 -18.26 -9.91 -15.29
C VAL A 339 -17.28 -9.72 -16.45
N TRP A 340 -16.29 -10.60 -16.56
CA TRP A 340 -15.48 -10.76 -17.77
C TRP A 340 -16.09 -11.80 -18.71
N VAL A 341 -16.17 -11.48 -20.01
CA VAL A 341 -16.68 -12.41 -21.03
C VAL A 341 -15.79 -12.50 -22.27
N TYR A 342 -15.72 -13.68 -22.86
CA TYR A 342 -15.04 -13.97 -24.13
C TYR A 342 -15.98 -14.78 -25.03
N PRO A 343 -16.87 -14.16 -25.81
CA PRO A 343 -17.80 -14.92 -26.66
C PRO A 343 -17.04 -15.55 -27.83
N THR A 344 -17.26 -16.84 -28.09
CA THR A 344 -16.70 -17.56 -29.26
C THR A 344 -17.72 -17.72 -30.38
N ALA A 345 -18.99 -17.45 -30.10
CA ALA A 345 -20.07 -17.38 -31.08
C ALA A 345 -21.15 -16.38 -30.64
N LEU A 346 -21.91 -15.87 -31.62
CA LEU A 346 -23.12 -15.08 -31.38
C LEU A 346 -24.38 -15.94 -31.61
N PRO A 347 -25.51 -15.61 -30.97
CA PRO A 347 -26.78 -16.29 -31.24
C PRO A 347 -27.31 -15.93 -32.65
N SER A 348 -28.01 -16.87 -33.30
CA SER A 348 -28.58 -16.66 -34.64
C SER A 348 -30.06 -16.22 -34.58
N GLY A 349 -30.57 -15.65 -35.69
CA GLY A 349 -32.01 -15.44 -35.89
C GLY A 349 -32.72 -14.55 -34.86
N GLY A 350 -32.01 -13.60 -34.25
CA GLY A 350 -32.55 -12.73 -33.19
C GLY A 350 -32.57 -13.36 -31.79
N GLY A 351 -31.91 -14.51 -31.61
CA GLY A 351 -31.75 -15.17 -30.30
C GLY A 351 -30.82 -14.41 -29.34
N LEU A 352 -30.68 -14.96 -28.13
CA LEU A 352 -29.89 -14.43 -27.02
C LEU A 352 -28.92 -15.51 -26.50
N TYR A 353 -27.76 -15.09 -25.99
CA TYR A 353 -26.87 -15.92 -25.17
C TYR A 353 -26.70 -15.25 -23.80
N THR A 354 -27.14 -15.92 -22.73
CA THR A 354 -27.20 -15.36 -21.38
C THR A 354 -25.86 -15.42 -20.68
N ILE A 355 -25.43 -14.30 -20.11
CA ILE A 355 -24.18 -14.23 -19.34
C ILE A 355 -24.47 -14.54 -17.87
N VAL A 356 -25.34 -13.73 -17.25
CA VAL A 356 -25.84 -13.92 -15.87
C VAL A 356 -27.34 -13.68 -15.86
N SER A 357 -28.10 -14.53 -15.16
CA SER A 357 -29.55 -14.40 -14.98
C SER A 357 -29.96 -14.82 -13.56
N LYS A 358 -30.51 -13.87 -12.81
CA LYS A 358 -31.54 -14.16 -11.80
C LYS A 358 -32.84 -13.70 -12.44
N ASP A 359 -33.47 -14.65 -13.15
CA ASP A 359 -34.57 -14.42 -14.09
C ASP A 359 -35.60 -13.44 -13.50
N GLU A 360 -36.21 -12.58 -14.30
CA GLU A 360 -37.14 -11.51 -13.90
C GLU A 360 -36.59 -10.37 -13.00
N ASN A 361 -35.56 -10.61 -12.17
CA ASN A 361 -34.94 -9.60 -11.29
C ASN A 361 -33.88 -8.80 -12.07
N PHE A 362 -32.76 -9.43 -12.40
CA PHE A 362 -31.74 -8.90 -13.30
C PHE A 362 -31.16 -10.01 -14.16
N GLU A 363 -31.14 -9.80 -15.47
CA GLU A 363 -30.52 -10.74 -16.41
C GLU A 363 -29.97 -10.01 -17.64
N PHE A 364 -28.79 -10.40 -18.10
CA PHE A 364 -28.25 -9.80 -19.31
C PHE A 364 -27.56 -10.81 -20.21
N HIS A 365 -27.68 -10.51 -21.50
CA HIS A 365 -27.39 -11.41 -22.60
C HIS A 365 -26.56 -10.71 -23.67
N LEU A 366 -25.98 -11.49 -24.58
CA LEU A 366 -25.59 -11.02 -25.90
C LEU A 366 -26.70 -11.32 -26.90
N ASN A 367 -27.09 -10.33 -27.70
CA ASN A 367 -28.00 -10.56 -28.83
C ASN A 367 -27.23 -10.97 -30.10
N SER A 368 -27.96 -11.21 -31.19
CA SER A 368 -27.36 -11.67 -32.46
C SER A 368 -26.41 -10.66 -33.13
N ALA A 369 -26.37 -9.41 -32.66
CA ALA A 369 -25.41 -8.39 -33.07
C ALA A 369 -24.23 -8.23 -32.10
N GLY A 370 -24.13 -9.10 -31.09
CA GLY A 370 -23.10 -9.04 -30.04
C GLY A 370 -23.30 -7.89 -29.05
N ARG A 371 -24.44 -7.21 -29.05
CA ARG A 371 -24.72 -6.12 -28.10
C ARG A 371 -25.20 -6.70 -26.77
N VAL A 372 -24.79 -6.06 -25.68
CA VAL A 372 -25.29 -6.39 -24.34
C VAL A 372 -26.74 -5.97 -24.26
N PHE A 373 -27.60 -6.91 -23.93
CA PHE A 373 -29.04 -6.75 -23.83
C PHE A 373 -29.46 -7.15 -22.43
N TRP A 374 -29.83 -6.16 -21.62
CA TRP A 374 -30.20 -6.32 -20.22
C TRP A 374 -31.71 -6.22 -20.06
N TRP A 375 -32.31 -7.16 -19.33
CA TRP A 375 -33.71 -7.19 -18.90
C TRP A 375 -33.86 -7.10 -17.38
N TRP A 376 -34.94 -6.43 -16.96
CA TRP A 376 -35.38 -6.38 -15.56
C TRP A 376 -36.90 -6.15 -15.46
N GLY A 377 -37.45 -6.37 -14.27
CA GLY A 377 -38.87 -6.13 -14.00
C GLY A 377 -39.80 -7.11 -14.72
N GLY A 378 -39.51 -8.40 -14.62
CA GLY A 378 -40.26 -9.47 -15.30
C GLY A 378 -40.15 -9.42 -16.82
N GLY A 379 -38.99 -9.01 -17.36
CA GLY A 379 -38.76 -8.87 -18.80
C GLY A 379 -39.51 -7.73 -19.48
N SER A 380 -40.23 -6.89 -18.72
CA SER A 380 -40.99 -5.75 -19.27
C SER A 380 -40.13 -4.53 -19.60
N ARG A 381 -38.89 -4.49 -19.10
CA ARG A 381 -37.94 -3.41 -19.29
C ARG A 381 -36.65 -3.95 -19.90
N SER A 382 -36.03 -3.13 -20.75
CA SER A 382 -34.81 -3.51 -21.43
C SER A 382 -33.88 -2.33 -21.69
N LEU A 383 -32.58 -2.58 -21.66
CA LEU A 383 -31.54 -1.65 -22.12
C LEU A 383 -30.59 -2.42 -23.03
N THR A 384 -30.31 -1.89 -24.23
CA THR A 384 -29.36 -2.48 -25.18
C THR A 384 -28.22 -1.52 -25.46
N THR A 385 -27.00 -2.02 -25.49
CA THR A 385 -25.84 -1.21 -25.89
C THR A 385 -25.84 -0.88 -27.38
N SER A 386 -25.25 0.26 -27.73
CA SER A 386 -24.93 0.58 -29.13
C SER A 386 -23.68 -0.18 -29.61
N ALA A 387 -22.70 -0.34 -28.72
CA ALA A 387 -21.46 -1.09 -28.90
C ALA A 387 -21.69 -2.61 -28.80
N SER A 388 -20.99 -3.35 -29.65
CA SER A 388 -20.95 -4.82 -29.64
C SER A 388 -19.72 -5.33 -28.89
N VAL A 389 -19.89 -6.42 -28.14
CA VAL A 389 -18.80 -7.21 -27.57
C VAL A 389 -18.16 -8.04 -28.69
N PRO A 390 -16.85 -7.90 -28.92
CA PRO A 390 -16.14 -8.63 -29.98
C PRO A 390 -16.06 -10.13 -29.70
N LEU A 391 -16.09 -10.93 -30.77
CA LEU A 391 -15.79 -12.35 -30.67
C LEU A 391 -14.31 -12.59 -30.41
N ASN A 392 -14.01 -13.64 -29.67
CA ASN A 392 -12.66 -14.12 -29.40
C ASN A 392 -11.76 -13.07 -28.72
N GLN A 393 -12.35 -12.23 -27.87
CA GLN A 393 -11.64 -11.23 -27.09
C GLN A 393 -12.33 -11.04 -25.73
N TRP A 394 -11.53 -10.91 -24.67
CA TRP A 394 -12.04 -10.61 -23.33
C TRP A 394 -12.62 -9.20 -23.30
N SER A 395 -13.81 -9.05 -22.75
CA SER A 395 -14.45 -7.77 -22.46
C SER A 395 -15.06 -7.80 -21.07
N HIS A 396 -14.80 -6.76 -20.27
CA HIS A 396 -15.44 -6.58 -18.98
C HIS A 396 -16.77 -5.86 -19.16
N ILE A 397 -17.86 -6.41 -18.63
CA ILE A 397 -19.20 -5.83 -18.71
C ILE A 397 -19.65 -5.52 -17.29
N THR A 398 -20.25 -4.34 -17.10
CA THR A 398 -20.91 -4.01 -15.84
C THR A 398 -22.27 -3.38 -16.09
N ILE A 399 -23.31 -3.89 -15.44
CA ILE A 399 -24.60 -3.20 -15.35
C ILE A 399 -24.70 -2.49 -14.00
N THR A 400 -25.27 -1.29 -13.98
CA THR A 400 -25.61 -0.59 -12.73
C THR A 400 -27.06 -0.13 -12.76
N TYR A 401 -27.74 -0.29 -11.63
CA TYR A 401 -29.12 0.10 -11.42
C TYR A 401 -29.21 1.02 -10.21
N GLU A 402 -29.72 2.22 -10.42
CA GLU A 402 -30.17 3.13 -9.37
C GLU A 402 -31.59 3.60 -9.72
N VAL A 403 -32.41 3.89 -8.72
CA VAL A 403 -33.75 4.46 -9.00
C VAL A 403 -33.58 5.78 -9.74
N GLY A 404 -34.05 5.82 -10.99
CA GLY A 404 -33.93 6.97 -11.88
C GLY A 404 -32.82 6.87 -12.93
N GLU A 405 -31.89 5.92 -12.81
CA GLU A 405 -30.75 5.79 -13.72
C GLU A 405 -30.22 4.34 -13.85
N GLN A 406 -30.15 3.81 -15.07
CA GLN A 406 -29.65 2.47 -15.38
C GLN A 406 -28.58 2.56 -16.45
N LYS A 407 -27.41 1.97 -16.21
CA LYS A 407 -26.26 2.05 -17.12
C LYS A 407 -25.70 0.67 -17.45
N ILE A 408 -25.11 0.57 -18.63
CA ILE A 408 -24.26 -0.56 -19.04
C ILE A 408 -22.90 -0.01 -19.41
N PHE A 409 -21.84 -0.61 -18.89
CA PHE A 409 -20.45 -0.33 -19.20
C PHE A 409 -19.82 -1.51 -19.92
N ILE A 410 -18.95 -1.23 -20.90
CA ILE A 410 -18.08 -2.21 -21.55
C ILE A 410 -16.65 -1.70 -21.42
N ASN A 411 -15.75 -2.51 -20.86
CA ASN A 411 -14.35 -2.17 -20.59
C ASN A 411 -14.19 -0.84 -19.82
N GLY A 412 -15.03 -0.61 -18.81
CA GLY A 412 -15.00 0.60 -18.00
C GLY A 412 -15.62 1.85 -18.64
N VAL A 413 -16.13 1.77 -19.88
CA VAL A 413 -16.74 2.89 -20.60
C VAL A 413 -18.25 2.70 -20.70
N GLN A 414 -19.03 3.76 -20.39
CA GLN A 414 -20.49 3.71 -20.47
C GLN A 414 -20.94 3.50 -21.93
N ALA A 415 -21.60 2.37 -22.19
CA ALA A 415 -22.09 1.94 -23.49
C ALA A 415 -23.61 2.14 -23.69
N ALA A 416 -24.38 2.26 -22.59
CA ALA A 416 -25.80 2.59 -22.62
C ALA A 416 -26.25 3.26 -21.31
N VAL A 417 -27.29 4.08 -21.41
CA VAL A 417 -27.99 4.66 -20.26
C VAL A 417 -29.49 4.79 -20.55
N THR A 418 -30.32 4.60 -19.53
CA THR A 418 -31.75 4.97 -19.55
C THR A 418 -32.20 5.39 -18.17
N ASN A 419 -33.40 5.97 -18.08
CA ASN A 419 -33.95 6.47 -16.83
C ASN A 419 -35.26 5.75 -16.52
N TYR A 420 -35.26 4.96 -15.46
CA TYR A 420 -36.46 4.31 -14.94
C TYR A 420 -36.59 4.54 -13.43
N ASN A 421 -37.74 5.10 -13.05
CA ASN A 421 -38.11 5.38 -11.67
C ASN A 421 -39.02 4.26 -11.14
N GLY A 422 -38.42 3.20 -10.59
CA GLY A 422 -39.14 2.10 -9.96
C GLY A 422 -38.17 1.06 -9.37
N ASN A 423 -38.69 0.16 -8.54
CA ASN A 423 -37.90 -0.92 -7.95
C ASN A 423 -37.81 -2.11 -8.93
N MET A 424 -36.77 -2.93 -8.77
CA MET A 424 -36.64 -4.23 -9.44
C MET A 424 -37.57 -5.26 -8.78
N THR A 425 -37.99 -6.27 -9.55
CA THR A 425 -38.87 -7.35 -9.10
C THR A 425 -38.05 -8.40 -8.36
N GLN A 426 -38.39 -8.74 -7.12
CA GLN A 426 -37.76 -9.83 -6.36
C GLN A 426 -38.52 -11.14 -6.60
N ASN A 427 -37.83 -12.29 -6.53
CA ASN A 427 -38.39 -13.62 -6.75
C ASN A 427 -37.57 -14.70 -6.02
N GLY A 428 -38.06 -15.94 -6.03
CA GLY A 428 -37.36 -17.10 -5.46
C GLY A 428 -36.57 -17.90 -6.49
N ASP A 429 -36.11 -17.26 -7.58
CA ASP A 429 -35.40 -17.94 -8.67
C ASP A 429 -33.90 -18.01 -8.40
N PRO A 430 -33.22 -19.08 -8.86
CA PRO A 430 -31.78 -19.25 -8.72
C PRO A 430 -31.01 -18.20 -9.54
N LEU A 431 -29.79 -17.90 -9.11
CA LEU A 431 -28.82 -17.19 -9.95
C LEU A 431 -28.10 -18.19 -10.85
N LEU A 432 -28.13 -17.94 -12.16
CA LEU A 432 -27.55 -18.78 -13.20
C LEU A 432 -26.45 -18.02 -13.94
N ILE A 433 -25.33 -18.70 -14.20
CA ILE A 433 -24.22 -18.19 -15.01
C ILE A 433 -24.10 -19.07 -16.26
N GLY A 434 -24.13 -18.43 -17.43
CA GLY A 434 -24.02 -19.08 -18.74
C GLY A 434 -25.34 -19.64 -19.30
N THR A 435 -26.47 -19.48 -18.60
CA THR A 435 -27.80 -19.86 -19.11
C THR A 435 -28.91 -19.01 -18.53
N ASP A 436 -30.12 -19.20 -19.03
CA ASP A 436 -31.35 -18.57 -18.55
C ASP A 436 -32.35 -19.63 -18.10
N LEU A 437 -33.13 -19.30 -17.08
CA LEU A 437 -34.03 -20.22 -16.41
C LEU A 437 -35.10 -20.70 -17.40
N ASN A 438 -35.20 -22.02 -17.59
CA ASN A 438 -36.15 -22.65 -18.51
C ASN A 438 -35.98 -22.31 -20.01
N PHE A 439 -34.86 -21.70 -20.43
CA PHE A 439 -34.59 -21.36 -21.84
C PHE A 439 -33.33 -22.02 -22.41
N ASN A 440 -33.45 -23.28 -22.85
CA ASN A 440 -32.34 -24.05 -23.43
C ASN A 440 -31.74 -23.44 -24.71
N SER A 441 -32.43 -22.53 -25.39
CA SER A 441 -31.90 -21.84 -26.57
C SER A 441 -30.96 -20.68 -26.24
N ARG A 442 -30.82 -20.29 -24.96
CA ARG A 442 -30.08 -19.11 -24.51
C ARG A 442 -28.73 -19.42 -23.84
N ASN A 443 -28.24 -20.65 -23.97
CA ASN A 443 -26.97 -21.07 -23.39
C ASN A 443 -25.77 -20.32 -24.01
N PHE A 444 -24.90 -19.77 -23.17
CA PHE A 444 -23.73 -19.01 -23.58
C PHE A 444 -22.71 -19.87 -24.35
N ARG A 445 -22.04 -19.25 -25.33
CA ARG A 445 -20.94 -19.87 -26.09
C ARG A 445 -19.70 -19.00 -26.01
N GLY A 446 -18.78 -19.36 -25.13
CA GLY A 446 -17.59 -18.59 -24.85
C GLY A 446 -17.00 -18.89 -23.48
N ARG A 447 -16.31 -17.91 -22.93
CA ARG A 447 -15.73 -17.96 -21.59
C ARG A 447 -16.34 -16.87 -20.70
N ILE A 448 -16.48 -17.15 -19.42
CA ILE A 448 -16.96 -16.21 -18.39
C ILE A 448 -15.98 -16.27 -17.22
N ASP A 449 -15.70 -15.14 -16.61
CA ASP A 449 -14.76 -15.00 -15.49
C ASP A 449 -15.19 -13.84 -14.55
N GLU A 450 -14.73 -13.84 -13.29
CA GLU A 450 -14.94 -12.79 -12.28
C GLU A 450 -16.38 -12.27 -12.17
N VAL A 451 -17.35 -13.15 -11.88
CA VAL A 451 -18.76 -12.72 -11.72
C VAL A 451 -18.96 -12.13 -10.34
N VAL A 452 -19.26 -10.84 -10.25
CA VAL A 452 -19.44 -10.12 -8.97
C VAL A 452 -20.78 -9.40 -8.93
N VAL A 453 -21.51 -9.53 -7.82
CA VAL A 453 -22.79 -8.88 -7.56
C VAL A 453 -22.67 -7.95 -6.36
N PHE A 454 -23.08 -6.69 -6.50
CA PHE A 454 -23.11 -5.69 -5.43
C PHE A 454 -24.53 -5.20 -5.17
N ARG A 455 -24.84 -4.85 -3.92
CA ARG A 455 -26.09 -4.18 -3.51
C ARG A 455 -26.01 -2.66 -3.53
N GLU A 456 -25.02 -2.13 -4.25
CA GLU A 456 -24.76 -0.70 -4.42
C GLU A 456 -24.61 -0.37 -5.91
N THR A 457 -24.85 0.89 -6.25
CA THR A 457 -24.60 1.42 -7.59
C THR A 457 -23.14 1.85 -7.68
N LEU A 458 -22.32 1.14 -8.45
CA LEU A 458 -20.92 1.50 -8.65
C LEU A 458 -20.80 2.77 -9.50
N SER A 459 -19.94 3.69 -9.06
CA SER A 459 -19.51 4.84 -9.86
C SER A 459 -18.67 4.39 -11.06
N ALA A 460 -18.53 5.24 -12.09
CA ALA A 460 -17.70 4.92 -13.26
C ALA A 460 -16.24 4.58 -12.89
N ALA A 461 -15.71 5.23 -11.86
CA ALA A 461 -14.39 4.94 -11.34
C ALA A 461 -14.36 3.56 -10.66
N GLN A 462 -15.33 3.20 -9.82
CA GLN A 462 -15.42 1.85 -9.25
C GLN A 462 -15.59 0.76 -10.32
N VAL A 463 -16.31 1.03 -11.41
CA VAL A 463 -16.43 0.10 -12.55
C VAL A 463 -15.07 -0.14 -13.22
N GLN A 464 -14.25 0.90 -13.37
CA GLN A 464 -12.89 0.77 -13.90
C GLN A 464 -11.98 -0.01 -12.94
N LEU A 465 -12.12 0.20 -11.62
CA LEU A 465 -11.39 -0.56 -10.61
C LEU A 465 -11.71 -2.04 -10.72
N LEU A 466 -13.00 -2.37 -10.77
CA LEU A 466 -13.48 -3.75 -10.92
C LEU A 466 -12.94 -4.39 -12.19
N ALA A 467 -12.90 -3.66 -13.31
CA ALA A 467 -12.33 -4.13 -14.57
C ALA A 467 -10.82 -4.42 -14.52
N THR A 468 -10.10 -3.89 -13.53
CA THR A 468 -8.65 -4.08 -13.36
C THR A 468 -8.28 -4.88 -12.12
N ARG A 469 -9.28 -5.33 -11.35
CA ARG A 469 -9.08 -6.05 -10.09
C ARG A 469 -8.35 -7.36 -10.35
N ARG A 470 -7.34 -7.63 -9.52
CA ARG A 470 -6.51 -8.84 -9.55
C ARG A 470 -6.50 -9.44 -8.15
N HIS A 471 -6.44 -10.75 -8.05
CA HIS A 471 -6.23 -11.46 -6.79
C HIS A 471 -5.10 -12.47 -6.95
N ALA A 472 -4.56 -12.96 -5.84
CA ALA A 472 -3.59 -14.04 -5.88
C ALA A 472 -4.19 -15.24 -6.61
N CYS A 473 -3.43 -15.86 -7.51
CA CYS A 473 -3.89 -17.02 -8.25
C CYS A 473 -4.03 -18.21 -7.32
N GLY A 474 -5.27 -18.52 -6.93
CA GLY A 474 -5.61 -19.69 -6.13
C GLY A 474 -5.59 -21.01 -6.92
N VAL A 475 -4.84 -21.11 -8.02
CA VAL A 475 -4.90 -22.26 -8.94
C VAL A 475 -3.66 -23.12 -8.86
N GLY A 476 -3.86 -24.31 -8.31
CA GLY A 476 -2.87 -25.38 -8.33
C GLY A 476 -2.51 -25.82 -9.76
N PRO A 477 -1.38 -26.52 -9.92
CA PRO A 477 -0.78 -26.88 -11.21
C PRO A 477 -1.69 -27.80 -12.08
N GLN A 478 -1.44 -27.87 -13.39
CA GLN A 478 -2.18 -28.73 -14.34
C GLN A 478 -1.46 -30.04 -14.65
N LEU A 479 -2.13 -31.19 -14.46
CA LEU A 479 -1.56 -32.48 -14.84
C LEU A 479 -1.44 -32.60 -16.36
N THR A 480 -0.21 -32.55 -16.86
CA THR A 480 0.16 -32.73 -18.27
C THR A 480 0.79 -34.10 -18.56
N GLY A 481 1.32 -34.77 -17.53
CA GLY A 481 1.98 -36.08 -17.67
C GLY A 481 2.46 -36.66 -16.35
N PHE A 482 3.10 -37.82 -16.43
CA PHE A 482 3.87 -38.41 -15.32
C PHE A 482 5.33 -38.62 -15.71
N LEU A 483 6.25 -38.41 -14.77
CA LEU A 483 7.62 -38.91 -14.87
C LEU A 483 7.69 -40.27 -14.17
N ILE A 484 8.17 -41.30 -14.87
CA ILE A 484 8.29 -42.67 -14.33
C ILE A 484 9.76 -43.10 -14.39
N ASP A 485 10.42 -43.15 -13.25
CA ASP A 485 11.83 -43.55 -13.14
C ASP A 485 11.94 -45.00 -12.63
N VAL A 486 12.54 -45.86 -13.46
CA VAL A 486 12.83 -47.28 -13.18
C VAL A 486 14.33 -47.54 -12.93
N GLY A 487 15.16 -46.49 -12.91
CA GLY A 487 16.62 -46.51 -12.86
C GLY A 487 17.28 -47.06 -14.13
N ALA A 488 18.37 -47.83 -14.01
CA ALA A 488 19.12 -48.34 -15.17
C ALA A 488 18.41 -49.45 -15.96
N GLY A 489 17.19 -49.80 -15.57
CA GLY A 489 16.41 -50.84 -16.23
C GLY A 489 16.81 -52.26 -15.84
N ASN A 490 17.45 -52.45 -14.67
CA ASN A 490 17.78 -53.78 -14.13
C ASN A 490 17.18 -53.97 -12.73
N ALA A 491 16.66 -55.15 -12.45
CA ALA A 491 16.10 -55.54 -11.16
C ALA A 491 16.32 -57.03 -10.89
N SER A 492 16.24 -57.43 -9.61
CA SER A 492 16.28 -58.84 -9.22
C SER A 492 14.87 -59.40 -9.14
N VAL A 493 14.66 -60.65 -9.55
CA VAL A 493 13.41 -61.38 -9.22
C VAL A 493 13.26 -61.65 -7.72
N CYS A 494 14.34 -61.46 -6.95
CA CYS A 494 14.40 -61.76 -5.52
C CYS A 494 14.27 -60.53 -4.62
N ALA A 495 14.16 -59.33 -5.19
CA ALA A 495 13.91 -58.10 -4.44
C ALA A 495 12.95 -57.18 -5.20
N PRO A 496 12.04 -56.49 -4.51
CA PRO A 496 11.24 -55.45 -5.14
C PRO A 496 12.12 -54.34 -5.72
N ARG A 497 11.72 -53.80 -6.86
CA ARG A 497 12.32 -52.60 -7.45
C ARG A 497 11.49 -51.37 -7.08
N SER A 498 12.14 -50.35 -6.54
CA SER A 498 11.53 -49.04 -6.33
C SER A 498 11.31 -48.33 -7.67
N ILE A 499 10.08 -47.88 -7.93
CA ILE A 499 9.66 -47.12 -9.11
C ILE A 499 9.19 -45.76 -8.63
N SER A 500 9.83 -44.68 -9.08
CA SER A 500 9.40 -43.32 -8.75
C SER A 500 8.38 -42.83 -9.78
N ILE A 501 7.31 -42.21 -9.30
CA ILE A 501 6.21 -41.67 -10.10
C ILE A 501 5.92 -40.24 -9.63
N SER A 502 6.10 -39.26 -10.50
CA SER A 502 5.80 -37.85 -10.22
C SER A 502 4.71 -37.33 -11.16
N ALA A 503 3.73 -36.63 -10.60
CA ALA A 503 2.70 -35.90 -11.36
C ALA A 503 3.28 -34.58 -11.88
N MET A 504 3.17 -34.31 -13.18
CA MET A 504 3.88 -33.21 -13.85
C MET A 504 2.94 -32.19 -14.51
N ASP A 505 3.22 -30.90 -14.33
CA ASP A 505 2.76 -29.76 -15.14
C ASP A 505 3.91 -29.24 -16.01
N GLY A 506 3.89 -29.57 -17.30
CA GLY A 506 5.05 -29.44 -18.18
C GLY A 506 6.23 -30.25 -17.65
N ASN A 507 7.21 -29.54 -17.09
CA ASN A 507 8.43 -30.13 -16.50
C ASN A 507 8.46 -30.03 -14.96
N ASN A 508 7.45 -29.43 -14.34
CA ASN A 508 7.42 -29.16 -12.90
C ASN A 508 6.53 -30.18 -12.20
N VAL A 509 6.92 -30.62 -11.00
CA VAL A 509 6.08 -31.49 -10.18
C VAL A 509 4.87 -30.71 -9.65
N ILE A 510 3.75 -31.39 -9.45
CA ILE A 510 2.51 -30.83 -8.88
C ILE A 510 2.46 -31.16 -7.38
N PRO A 511 2.97 -30.30 -6.47
CA PRO A 511 3.18 -30.65 -5.07
C PRO A 511 1.91 -31.04 -4.30
N ASP A 512 0.75 -30.51 -4.67
CA ASP A 512 -0.54 -30.78 -4.03
C ASP A 512 -1.43 -31.79 -4.79
N TYR A 513 -0.85 -32.51 -5.76
CA TYR A 513 -1.60 -33.47 -6.56
C TYR A 513 -2.25 -34.53 -5.66
N SER A 514 -3.58 -34.66 -5.77
CA SER A 514 -4.39 -35.46 -4.85
C SER A 514 -5.39 -36.37 -5.57
N GLN A 515 -5.07 -36.77 -6.81
CA GLN A 515 -5.96 -37.57 -7.65
C GLN A 515 -5.50 -39.02 -7.80
N GLN A 516 -6.43 -39.91 -8.10
CA GLN A 516 -6.14 -41.33 -8.35
C GLN A 516 -5.49 -41.56 -9.71
N VAL A 517 -4.54 -42.50 -9.76
CA VAL A 517 -3.90 -43.01 -10.99
C VAL A 517 -4.01 -44.53 -11.07
N SER A 518 -4.03 -45.07 -12.29
CA SER A 518 -3.88 -46.50 -12.57
C SER A 518 -2.49 -46.81 -13.10
N ILE A 519 -1.93 -47.94 -12.68
CA ILE A 519 -0.57 -48.37 -12.97
C ILE A 519 -0.61 -49.79 -13.57
N THR A 520 0.11 -50.02 -14.66
CA THR A 520 0.16 -51.33 -15.34
C THR A 520 1.55 -51.68 -15.85
N THR A 521 1.93 -52.96 -15.83
CA THR A 521 3.11 -53.48 -16.55
C THR A 521 2.74 -54.01 -17.94
N SER A 522 3.64 -53.91 -18.91
CA SER A 522 3.39 -54.38 -20.29
C SER A 522 3.34 -55.90 -20.45
N THR A 523 3.89 -56.66 -19.49
CA THR A 523 3.86 -58.12 -19.47
C THR A 523 2.68 -58.69 -18.69
N THR A 524 1.87 -57.83 -18.05
CA THR A 524 0.77 -58.22 -17.16
C THR A 524 1.17 -59.11 -15.99
N ASN A 525 2.44 -59.03 -15.59
CA ASN A 525 3.02 -59.74 -14.45
C ASN A 525 3.55 -58.74 -13.41
N GLY A 526 3.73 -59.22 -12.17
CA GLY A 526 4.28 -58.46 -11.06
C GLY A 526 3.26 -57.99 -10.03
N ASP A 527 3.76 -57.68 -8.83
CA ASP A 527 3.00 -57.26 -7.66
C ASP A 527 3.49 -55.88 -7.17
N TRP A 528 2.54 -54.98 -6.92
CA TRP A 528 2.82 -53.65 -6.39
C TRP A 528 2.61 -53.61 -4.87
N SER A 529 3.53 -52.96 -4.16
CA SER A 529 3.42 -52.72 -2.73
C SER A 529 3.97 -51.35 -2.35
N THR A 530 3.60 -50.87 -1.17
CA THR A 530 4.30 -49.77 -0.51
C THR A 530 5.51 -50.36 0.22
N GLY A 531 6.72 -49.94 -0.13
CA GLY A 531 7.95 -50.43 0.52
C GLY A 531 8.22 -49.76 1.88
N PRO A 532 9.11 -50.30 2.72
CA PRO A 532 9.60 -49.59 3.89
C PRO A 532 10.43 -48.36 3.47
N ALA A 533 10.15 -47.22 4.11
CA ALA A 533 10.89 -45.94 4.08
C ALA A 533 11.60 -45.60 2.74
N SER A 534 10.81 -45.46 1.69
CA SER A 534 11.13 -44.50 0.63
C SER A 534 11.17 -43.09 1.24
N PRO A 535 11.98 -42.14 0.73
CA PRO A 535 12.08 -40.76 1.18
C PRO A 535 10.81 -40.00 0.88
N ASP A 536 10.15 -40.37 -0.23
CA ASP A 536 8.78 -40.06 -0.58
C ASP A 536 7.97 -41.33 -0.29
N PRO A 537 7.75 -41.69 0.98
CA PRO A 537 6.89 -42.81 1.29
C PRO A 537 5.52 -42.46 0.73
N ALA A 538 4.91 -43.41 0.04
CA ALA A 538 3.55 -43.24 -0.43
C ALA A 538 2.64 -42.96 0.79
N GLN A 539 2.24 -41.69 0.98
CA GLN A 539 1.35 -41.24 2.05
C GLN A 539 -0.12 -41.48 1.67
N GLY A 540 -0.36 -41.51 0.37
CA GLY A 540 -1.59 -41.94 -0.26
C GLY A 540 -1.85 -43.44 -0.13
N THR A 541 -2.94 -43.89 -0.76
CA THR A 541 -3.39 -45.30 -0.65
C THR A 541 -3.09 -46.07 -1.93
N LEU A 542 -2.29 -47.13 -1.82
CA LEU A 542 -2.10 -48.12 -2.87
C LEU A 542 -3.18 -49.21 -2.78
N LEU A 543 -3.85 -49.46 -3.90
CA LEU A 543 -4.72 -50.62 -4.10
C LEU A 543 -4.07 -51.56 -5.12
N PRO A 544 -3.40 -52.64 -4.68
CA PRO A 544 -2.81 -53.61 -5.59
C PRO A 544 -3.89 -54.41 -6.33
N GLY A 545 -3.56 -54.84 -7.55
CA GLY A 545 -4.40 -55.74 -8.35
C GLY A 545 -4.38 -57.19 -7.83
N SER A 546 -4.81 -58.11 -8.70
CA SER A 546 -4.64 -59.54 -8.41
C SER A 546 -3.16 -59.91 -8.37
N ALA A 547 -2.81 -60.95 -7.60
CA ALA A 547 -1.44 -61.44 -7.54
C ALA A 547 -0.88 -61.70 -8.94
N ASP A 548 0.32 -61.20 -9.19
CA ASP A 548 1.07 -61.32 -10.45
C ASP A 548 0.31 -60.77 -11.67
N SER A 549 -0.53 -59.74 -11.48
CA SER A 549 -1.28 -59.12 -12.60
C SER A 549 -0.58 -57.91 -13.22
N GLY A 550 0.43 -57.36 -12.56
CA GLY A 550 1.11 -56.13 -12.97
C GLY A 550 0.27 -54.86 -12.83
N VAL A 551 -0.96 -54.95 -12.31
CA VAL A 551 -1.92 -53.84 -12.21
C VAL A 551 -1.99 -53.33 -10.77
N ALA A 552 -2.10 -52.01 -10.60
CA ALA A 552 -2.45 -51.36 -9.34
C ALA A 552 -3.16 -50.02 -9.60
N SER A 553 -3.77 -49.44 -8.57
CA SER A 553 -4.14 -48.03 -8.57
C SER A 553 -3.59 -47.34 -7.33
N TYR A 554 -3.17 -46.09 -7.46
CA TYR A 554 -2.65 -45.30 -6.36
C TYR A 554 -3.42 -43.99 -6.23
N GLN A 555 -3.86 -43.66 -5.02
CA GLN A 555 -4.52 -42.39 -4.70
C GLN A 555 -3.49 -41.43 -4.14
N PHE A 556 -3.09 -40.42 -4.90
CA PHE A 556 -2.21 -39.37 -4.39
C PHE A 556 -2.92 -38.52 -3.33
N VAL A 557 -2.13 -37.96 -2.41
CA VAL A 557 -2.54 -36.94 -1.42
C VAL A 557 -1.53 -35.79 -1.44
N SER A 558 -1.92 -34.61 -0.95
CA SER A 558 -1.00 -33.45 -0.90
C SER A 558 0.28 -33.71 -0.09
N ALA A 559 0.23 -34.60 0.90
CA ALA A 559 1.40 -35.02 1.67
C ALA A 559 2.43 -35.85 0.86
N ASP A 560 2.07 -36.32 -0.34
CA ASP A 560 3.00 -36.97 -1.27
C ASP A 560 3.91 -35.92 -1.96
N GLY A 561 3.63 -34.62 -1.87
CA GLY A 561 4.44 -33.61 -2.57
C GLY A 561 4.47 -33.81 -4.09
N GLY A 562 3.41 -34.41 -4.67
CA GLY A 562 3.31 -34.72 -6.09
C GLY A 562 4.14 -35.92 -6.59
N SER A 563 4.93 -36.58 -5.73
CA SER A 563 5.83 -37.67 -6.11
C SER A 563 5.75 -38.85 -5.13
N VAL A 564 5.79 -40.07 -5.65
CA VAL A 564 5.74 -41.29 -4.82
C VAL A 564 6.69 -42.35 -5.32
N ALA A 565 7.25 -43.14 -4.41
CA ALA A 565 7.95 -44.37 -4.78
C ALA A 565 7.14 -45.62 -4.39
N LEU A 566 6.88 -46.47 -5.37
CA LEU A 566 6.17 -47.74 -5.20
C LEU A 566 7.09 -48.91 -5.52
N MET A 567 6.92 -50.02 -4.81
CA MET A 567 7.75 -51.21 -5.00
C MET A 567 7.06 -52.18 -5.96
N LEU A 568 7.76 -52.54 -7.04
CA LEU A 568 7.36 -53.57 -8.00
C LEU A 568 8.19 -54.84 -7.78
N SER A 569 7.56 -55.90 -7.30
CA SER A 569 8.15 -57.25 -7.28
C SER A 569 7.72 -58.01 -8.53
N ASN A 570 8.63 -58.75 -9.14
CA ASN A 570 8.30 -59.63 -10.26
C ASN A 570 9.07 -60.94 -10.13
N GLN A 571 8.36 -62.06 -10.11
CA GLN A 571 8.95 -63.40 -9.96
C GLN A 571 9.44 -63.97 -11.29
N HIS A 572 9.17 -63.29 -12.41
CA HIS A 572 9.56 -63.71 -13.75
C HIS A 572 10.82 -62.97 -14.17
N ALA A 573 11.80 -63.70 -14.70
CA ALA A 573 12.94 -63.10 -15.36
C ALA A 573 12.51 -62.65 -16.76
N GLU A 574 12.19 -61.36 -16.91
CA GLU A 574 11.63 -60.77 -18.13
C GLU A 574 11.93 -59.27 -18.26
N SER A 575 11.68 -58.70 -19.44
CA SER A 575 11.75 -57.26 -19.69
C SER A 575 10.35 -56.67 -19.86
N LEU A 576 10.06 -55.57 -19.17
CA LEU A 576 8.75 -54.91 -19.16
C LEU A 576 8.87 -53.37 -19.15
N THR A 577 7.74 -52.69 -19.31
CA THR A 577 7.59 -51.23 -19.12
C THR A 577 6.44 -50.97 -18.16
N VAL A 578 6.50 -49.86 -17.42
CA VAL A 578 5.43 -49.39 -16.52
C VAL A 578 4.69 -48.24 -17.18
N THR A 579 3.35 -48.30 -17.18
CA THR A 579 2.48 -47.23 -17.66
C THR A 579 1.64 -46.70 -16.52
N VAL A 580 1.61 -45.37 -16.35
CA VAL A 580 0.76 -44.67 -15.36
C VAL A 580 -0.25 -43.83 -16.12
N THR A 581 -1.53 -43.92 -15.72
CA THR A 581 -2.64 -43.15 -16.32
C THR A 581 -3.44 -42.45 -15.24
N GLY A 582 -3.64 -41.14 -15.39
CA GLY A 582 -4.39 -40.29 -14.46
C GLY A 582 -5.74 -39.81 -15.02
N PRO A 583 -6.39 -38.87 -14.33
CA PRO A 583 -7.63 -38.23 -14.79
C PRO A 583 -7.46 -37.60 -16.18
N GLY A 584 -8.55 -37.55 -16.95
CA GLY A 584 -8.52 -37.00 -18.31
C GLY A 584 -7.75 -37.86 -19.33
N ALA A 585 -7.39 -39.10 -18.97
CA ALA A 585 -6.61 -40.03 -19.80
C ALA A 585 -5.18 -39.54 -20.12
N VAL A 586 -4.62 -38.69 -19.26
CA VAL A 586 -3.19 -38.34 -19.30
C VAL A 586 -2.38 -39.57 -18.90
N SER A 587 -1.42 -39.99 -19.74
CA SER A 587 -0.64 -41.21 -19.50
C SER A 587 0.82 -41.08 -19.91
N SER A 588 1.72 -41.68 -19.14
CA SER A 588 3.14 -41.82 -19.48
C SER A 588 3.59 -43.27 -19.38
N THR A 589 4.68 -43.63 -20.07
CA THR A 589 5.30 -44.96 -20.03
C THR A 589 6.79 -44.86 -19.76
N SER A 590 7.32 -45.72 -18.90
CA SER A 590 8.73 -45.78 -18.54
C SER A 590 9.63 -46.30 -19.65
N THR A 591 10.95 -46.22 -19.44
CA THR A 591 11.93 -47.04 -20.16
C THR A 591 11.79 -48.53 -19.78
N VAL A 592 12.53 -49.40 -20.49
CA VAL A 592 12.50 -50.86 -20.24
C VAL A 592 13.17 -51.20 -18.91
N LEU A 593 12.49 -52.02 -18.11
CA LEU A 593 12.96 -52.63 -16.86
C LEU A 593 13.09 -54.14 -17.04
N THR A 594 14.26 -54.71 -16.74
CA THR A 594 14.56 -56.14 -16.88
C THR A 594 14.78 -56.77 -15.51
N PHE A 595 13.95 -57.75 -15.17
CA PHE A 595 14.13 -58.60 -14.00
C PHE A 595 15.01 -59.80 -14.33
N ALA A 596 16.01 -60.07 -13.50
CA ALA A 596 16.96 -61.18 -13.67
C ALA A 596 17.06 -62.05 -12.41
N GLU A 597 17.41 -63.33 -12.59
CA GLU A 597 17.60 -64.28 -11.49
C GLU A 597 18.86 -64.00 -10.66
N ASN A 598 19.90 -63.48 -11.32
CA ASN A 598 21.13 -62.99 -10.68
C ASN A 598 21.26 -61.50 -10.97
N ALA A 599 21.22 -60.67 -9.93
CA ALA A 599 21.32 -59.22 -10.07
C ALA A 599 21.97 -58.60 -8.82
N PHE A 600 22.59 -57.43 -9.00
CA PHE A 600 22.98 -56.60 -7.85
C PHE A 600 21.78 -55.79 -7.38
N ASP A 601 21.56 -55.81 -6.07
CA ASP A 601 20.58 -55.00 -5.38
C ASP A 601 21.29 -53.99 -4.49
N PHE A 602 20.89 -52.72 -4.60
CA PHE A 602 21.46 -51.61 -3.83
C PHE A 602 20.45 -51.15 -2.79
N SER A 603 20.89 -51.00 -1.56
CA SER A 603 20.08 -50.52 -0.44
C SER A 603 20.90 -49.59 0.45
N TYR A 604 20.25 -48.62 1.08
CA TYR A 604 20.87 -47.87 2.18
C TYR A 604 20.75 -48.64 3.48
N THR A 605 21.79 -48.57 4.30
CA THR A 605 21.79 -49.05 5.68
C THR A 605 21.86 -47.91 6.69
N ASP A 606 21.96 -46.68 6.20
CA ASP A 606 21.92 -45.42 6.95
C ASP A 606 20.58 -45.18 7.66
N SER A 607 20.61 -44.47 8.79
CA SER A 607 19.43 -44.02 9.54
C SER A 607 18.53 -43.09 8.72
N LEU A 608 19.11 -42.27 7.84
CA LEU A 608 18.40 -41.36 6.93
C LEU A 608 17.89 -42.08 5.68
N GLY A 609 18.11 -43.39 5.58
CA GLY A 609 17.75 -44.18 4.41
C GLY A 609 18.45 -43.60 3.18
N ASN A 610 17.67 -43.19 2.19
CA ASN A 610 18.22 -42.65 0.95
C ASN A 610 18.25 -41.11 0.88
N ASP A 611 17.90 -40.39 1.96
CA ASP A 611 18.02 -38.94 2.06
C ASP A 611 19.50 -38.54 2.20
N VAL A 612 20.20 -38.49 1.07
CA VAL A 612 21.63 -38.17 1.04
C VAL A 612 21.82 -36.66 1.19
N VAL A 613 22.44 -36.25 2.28
CA VAL A 613 22.76 -34.86 2.62
C VAL A 613 24.23 -34.57 2.30
N ALA A 614 24.49 -33.50 1.54
CA ALA A 614 25.84 -33.08 1.20
C ALA A 614 26.65 -32.73 2.48
N GLY A 615 27.87 -33.24 2.60
CA GLY A 615 28.74 -33.07 3.78
C GLY A 615 28.60 -34.15 4.85
N ARG A 616 27.55 -34.96 4.82
CA ARG A 616 27.36 -36.13 5.71
C ARG A 616 27.80 -37.41 4.99
N ASP A 617 28.46 -38.32 5.70
CA ASP A 617 28.76 -39.67 5.19
C ASP A 617 27.49 -40.54 5.29
N HIS A 618 27.19 -41.37 4.30
CA HIS A 618 25.97 -42.21 4.28
C HIS A 618 26.26 -43.69 4.09
N ASP A 619 25.73 -44.55 4.97
CA ASP A 619 25.92 -46.00 4.90
C ASP A 619 25.09 -46.68 3.81
N ALA A 620 25.73 -47.48 2.96
CA ALA A 620 25.12 -48.20 1.86
C ALA A 620 25.62 -49.63 1.70
N ARG A 621 24.81 -50.44 1.02
CA ARG A 621 25.04 -51.86 0.77
C ARG A 621 24.74 -52.21 -0.68
N VAL A 622 25.58 -53.05 -1.27
CA VAL A 622 25.26 -53.80 -2.48
C VAL A 622 25.25 -55.29 -2.19
N SER A 623 24.17 -55.97 -2.57
CA SER A 623 23.99 -57.41 -2.41
C SER A 623 23.87 -58.08 -3.78
N MET A 624 24.63 -59.14 -4.01
CA MET A 624 24.43 -60.02 -5.16
C MET A 624 23.32 -61.00 -4.80
N LEU A 625 22.12 -60.78 -5.35
CA LEU A 625 20.96 -61.63 -5.11
C LEU A 625 20.88 -62.73 -6.15
N ARG A 626 20.52 -63.94 -5.70
CA ARG A 626 20.27 -65.10 -6.57
C ARG A 626 18.94 -65.77 -6.26
N ARG A 627 18.32 -66.37 -7.27
CA ARG A 627 17.25 -67.37 -7.11
C ARG A 627 17.79 -68.78 -7.33
N ASP A 628 17.64 -69.66 -6.34
CA ASP A 628 18.06 -71.07 -6.48
C ASP A 628 16.90 -71.93 -7.01
N ALA A 629 16.86 -72.13 -8.33
CA ALA A 629 15.81 -72.90 -9.01
C ALA A 629 15.77 -74.41 -8.67
N SER A 630 16.75 -74.93 -7.91
CA SER A 630 16.82 -76.34 -7.53
C SER A 630 15.98 -76.73 -6.31
N VAL A 631 15.37 -75.73 -5.64
CA VAL A 631 14.52 -75.92 -4.45
C VAL A 631 13.06 -75.59 -4.81
N PRO A 632 12.05 -76.40 -4.39
CA PRO A 632 10.66 -76.28 -4.85
C PRO A 632 9.93 -74.95 -4.59
N ASP A 633 10.51 -74.01 -3.84
CA ASP A 633 9.98 -72.66 -3.61
C ASP A 633 11.00 -71.54 -3.95
N GLY A 634 12.16 -71.88 -4.54
CA GLY A 634 13.19 -70.93 -4.99
C GLY A 634 13.67 -69.97 -3.90
N ASN A 635 14.56 -70.39 -3.00
CA ASN A 635 15.07 -69.52 -1.93
C ASN A 635 15.78 -68.29 -2.53
N CYS A 636 15.15 -67.12 -2.39
CA CYS A 636 15.73 -65.82 -2.72
C CYS A 636 16.61 -65.31 -1.57
N GLY A 637 17.78 -64.77 -1.92
CA GLY A 637 18.66 -64.11 -0.96
C GLY A 637 20.08 -63.86 -1.48
N PRO A 638 20.95 -63.25 -0.66
CA PRO A 638 22.34 -63.03 -1.03
C PRO A 638 23.05 -64.33 -1.37
N ALA A 639 23.81 -64.31 -2.47
CA ALA A 639 24.60 -65.43 -2.93
C ALA A 639 25.76 -65.72 -1.96
N GLN A 640 25.56 -66.64 -1.02
CA GLN A 640 26.53 -66.98 0.03
C GLN A 640 27.92 -67.42 -0.49
N ASN A 641 27.99 -67.92 -1.72
CA ASN A 641 29.23 -68.32 -2.38
C ASN A 641 29.84 -67.22 -3.26
N TYR A 642 29.21 -66.05 -3.40
CA TYR A 642 29.73 -64.91 -4.14
C TYR A 642 30.70 -64.10 -3.26
N ASN A 643 32.00 -64.31 -3.46
CA ASN A 643 33.09 -63.70 -2.68
C ASN A 643 34.07 -62.96 -3.62
N VAL A 644 33.53 -62.12 -4.49
CA VAL A 644 34.29 -61.35 -5.49
C VAL A 644 34.87 -60.09 -4.84
N VAL A 645 36.16 -59.83 -5.12
CA VAL A 645 36.90 -58.70 -4.51
C VAL A 645 36.70 -57.40 -5.29
N SER A 646 36.48 -57.48 -6.60
CA SER A 646 36.35 -56.31 -7.46
C SER A 646 35.35 -56.54 -8.58
N ILE A 647 34.49 -55.56 -8.80
CA ILE A 647 33.52 -55.49 -9.89
C ILE A 647 33.70 -54.18 -10.66
N LYS A 648 32.98 -54.02 -11.77
CA LYS A 648 32.89 -52.72 -12.45
C LYS A 648 31.86 -51.86 -11.74
N ALA A 649 32.22 -50.63 -11.40
CA ALA A 649 31.28 -49.61 -10.95
C ALA A 649 31.59 -48.25 -11.56
N TRP A 650 30.54 -47.50 -11.89
CA TRP A 650 30.65 -46.15 -12.47
C TRP A 650 29.42 -45.31 -12.12
N TRP A 651 29.62 -44.01 -12.08
CA TRP A 651 28.56 -43.03 -11.94
C TRP A 651 27.92 -42.73 -13.30
N GLU A 652 26.63 -42.42 -13.30
CA GLU A 652 25.94 -41.83 -14.43
C GLU A 652 25.19 -40.60 -13.93
N ARG A 653 25.50 -39.43 -14.48
CA ARG A 653 24.83 -38.17 -14.13
C ARG A 653 23.45 -38.12 -14.78
N ASN A 654 22.48 -37.58 -14.04
CA ASN A 654 21.18 -37.26 -14.60
C ASN A 654 21.26 -35.99 -15.49
N GLY A 655 20.36 -35.83 -16.45
CA GLY A 655 20.33 -34.63 -17.29
C GLY A 655 20.02 -33.31 -16.56
N GLN A 656 19.46 -33.40 -15.35
CA GLN A 656 19.19 -32.26 -14.45
C GLN A 656 20.28 -32.05 -13.38
N ASP A 657 21.34 -32.86 -13.40
CA ASP A 657 22.43 -32.75 -12.41
C ASP A 657 23.14 -31.38 -12.47
N PRO A 658 23.37 -30.71 -11.32
CA PRO A 658 24.03 -29.39 -11.27
C PRO A 658 25.54 -29.42 -11.54
N GLY A 659 26.10 -30.57 -11.95
CA GLY A 659 27.53 -30.73 -12.25
C GLY A 659 28.45 -30.74 -11.03
N GLY A 660 27.89 -30.87 -9.81
CA GLY A 660 28.65 -30.92 -8.57
C GLY A 660 29.55 -32.15 -8.44
N ALA A 661 30.38 -32.16 -7.40
CA ALA A 661 31.25 -33.29 -7.11
C ALA A 661 30.43 -34.56 -6.82
N LEU A 662 30.62 -35.60 -7.63
CA LEU A 662 30.00 -36.90 -7.38
C LEU A 662 30.53 -37.53 -6.08
N PRO A 663 29.74 -38.35 -5.38
CA PRO A 663 30.21 -39.02 -4.18
C PRO A 663 31.45 -39.90 -4.42
N VAL A 664 32.24 -40.03 -3.36
CA VAL A 664 33.37 -40.98 -3.29
C VAL A 664 32.94 -42.17 -2.44
N ILE A 665 33.33 -43.39 -2.83
CA ILE A 665 33.03 -44.58 -2.03
C ILE A 665 34.13 -44.77 -0.99
N ARG A 666 33.78 -44.90 0.29
CA ARG A 666 34.67 -45.45 1.31
C ARG A 666 34.35 -46.92 1.52
N ASN A 667 35.27 -47.80 1.16
CA ASN A 667 35.04 -49.24 1.31
C ASN A 667 35.20 -49.72 2.76
N SER A 668 34.89 -50.99 3.00
CA SER A 668 34.96 -51.63 4.33
C SER A 668 36.34 -51.65 5.02
N VAL A 669 37.42 -51.24 4.34
CA VAL A 669 38.76 -51.08 4.92
C VAL A 669 39.19 -49.62 5.08
N GLY A 670 38.26 -48.68 4.85
CA GLY A 670 38.47 -47.24 5.00
C GLY A 670 39.12 -46.54 3.81
N ALA A 671 39.32 -47.23 2.67
CA ALA A 671 39.93 -46.63 1.49
C ALA A 671 38.89 -45.84 0.68
N LEU A 672 39.24 -44.60 0.30
CA LEU A 672 38.44 -43.77 -0.60
C LEU A 672 38.70 -44.17 -2.06
N ILE A 673 37.61 -44.41 -2.80
CA ILE A 673 37.62 -44.87 -4.19
C ILE A 673 36.79 -43.90 -5.04
N THR A 674 37.47 -43.22 -5.97
CA THR A 674 36.81 -42.42 -7.00
C THR A 674 36.43 -43.30 -8.18
N LEU A 675 35.18 -43.21 -8.63
CA LEU A 675 34.68 -43.96 -9.77
C LEU A 675 34.62 -43.09 -11.04
N PRO A 676 34.79 -43.70 -12.23
CA PRO A 676 34.57 -43.01 -13.50
C PRO A 676 33.07 -42.72 -13.73
N GLU A 677 32.77 -41.83 -14.67
CA GLU A 677 31.39 -41.51 -15.11
C GLU A 677 30.92 -42.35 -16.31
N THR A 678 31.68 -43.39 -16.68
CA THR A 678 31.34 -44.32 -17.78
C THR A 678 31.79 -45.74 -17.41
N GLU A 679 31.16 -46.75 -18.03
CA GLU A 679 31.52 -48.15 -17.77
C GLU A 679 33.02 -48.38 -18.02
N PRO A 680 33.77 -48.86 -17.01
CA PRO A 680 35.19 -49.15 -17.15
C PRO A 680 35.41 -50.45 -17.94
N SER A 681 36.53 -50.52 -18.66
CA SER A 681 36.88 -51.69 -19.46
C SER A 681 37.23 -52.94 -18.61
N ALA A 682 37.55 -52.76 -17.34
CA ALA A 682 37.85 -53.81 -16.37
C ALA A 682 37.32 -53.43 -14.98
N ALA A 683 37.20 -54.43 -14.09
CA ALA A 683 36.81 -54.21 -12.70
C ALA A 683 37.74 -53.20 -12.01
N ASN A 684 37.15 -52.16 -11.41
CA ASN A 684 37.84 -50.95 -10.95
C ASN A 684 37.57 -50.61 -9.48
N THR A 685 36.69 -51.37 -8.82
CA THR A 685 36.21 -51.01 -7.47
C THR A 685 36.39 -52.16 -6.51
N ALA A 686 37.16 -51.94 -5.44
CA ALA A 686 37.35 -52.90 -4.36
C ALA A 686 36.17 -52.90 -3.37
N LEU A 687 34.99 -53.32 -3.84
CA LEU A 687 33.84 -53.67 -3.01
C LEU A 687 34.01 -55.15 -2.62
N ASN A 688 34.60 -55.41 -1.46
CA ASN A 688 34.92 -56.76 -1.01
C ASN A 688 33.62 -57.51 -0.65
N PHE A 689 33.04 -58.26 -1.61
CA PHE A 689 31.86 -59.06 -1.32
C PHE A 689 32.24 -60.22 -0.38
N ALA A 690 31.53 -60.31 0.74
CA ALA A 690 31.59 -61.41 1.67
C ALA A 690 30.20 -62.05 1.77
N SER A 691 30.09 -63.33 1.41
CA SER A 691 28.80 -64.04 1.37
C SER A 691 27.71 -63.32 0.55
N GLY A 692 28.11 -62.69 -0.55
CA GLY A 692 27.23 -61.97 -1.45
C GLY A 692 26.90 -60.53 -1.05
N VAL A 693 27.51 -59.98 0.00
CA VAL A 693 27.25 -58.61 0.49
C VAL A 693 28.52 -57.78 0.53
N ALA A 694 28.45 -56.52 0.10
CA ALA A 694 29.49 -55.52 0.30
C ALA A 694 28.90 -54.22 0.86
N ASP A 695 29.39 -53.81 2.03
CA ASP A 695 29.02 -52.56 2.72
C ASP A 695 30.07 -51.48 2.45
N PHE A 696 29.61 -50.23 2.31
CA PHE A 696 30.45 -49.06 2.04
C PHE A 696 29.74 -47.76 2.46
N GLU A 697 30.51 -46.68 2.64
CA GLU A 697 29.97 -45.33 2.86
C GLU A 697 30.03 -44.52 1.57
N LEU A 698 29.01 -43.70 1.34
CA LEU A 698 28.98 -42.64 0.34
C LEU A 698 29.45 -41.34 0.99
N VAL A 699 30.56 -40.79 0.51
CA VAL A 699 31.12 -39.52 0.97
C VAL A 699 30.77 -38.45 -0.07
N SER A 700 29.75 -37.63 0.21
CA SER A 700 29.31 -36.54 -0.66
C SER A 700 29.81 -35.19 -0.19
N GLY A 701 30.49 -34.43 -1.06
CA GLY A 701 31.01 -33.10 -0.74
C GLY A 701 30.26 -31.94 -1.40
N ASP A 702 29.24 -32.22 -2.21
CA ASP A 702 28.47 -31.23 -2.96
C ASP A 702 27.10 -31.80 -3.35
N VAL A 703 26.22 -30.93 -3.83
CA VAL A 703 24.93 -31.32 -4.38
C VAL A 703 25.09 -31.99 -5.74
N SER A 704 24.30 -33.03 -6.01
CA SER A 704 24.38 -33.79 -7.26
C SER A 704 23.18 -34.71 -7.47
N LYS A 705 22.93 -35.10 -8.72
CA LYS A 705 21.92 -36.08 -9.14
C LYS A 705 22.55 -37.16 -10.01
N TRP A 706 22.60 -38.38 -9.51
CA TRP A 706 23.40 -39.45 -10.09
C TRP A 706 22.76 -40.83 -9.97
N ARG A 707 23.35 -41.81 -10.66
CA ARG A 707 23.10 -43.23 -10.48
C ARG A 707 24.43 -43.97 -10.33
N LEU A 708 24.51 -44.91 -9.39
CA LEU A 708 25.64 -45.85 -9.27
C LEU A 708 25.29 -47.13 -10.00
N ASN A 709 26.09 -47.50 -11.00
CA ASN A 709 25.89 -48.72 -11.77
C ASN A 709 26.92 -49.78 -11.38
N PHE A 710 26.52 -51.06 -11.40
CA PHE A 710 27.34 -52.21 -11.07
C PHE A 710 27.28 -53.27 -12.17
N LYS A 711 28.42 -53.88 -12.47
CA LYS A 711 28.50 -55.01 -13.41
C LYS A 711 29.59 -56.00 -13.04
N ASP A 712 29.23 -57.28 -13.08
CA ASP A 712 30.17 -58.41 -13.10
C ASP A 712 29.95 -59.24 -14.36
N ASP A 713 30.90 -59.14 -15.28
CA ASP A 713 30.95 -59.88 -16.54
C ASP A 713 32.13 -60.86 -16.61
N ALA A 714 32.78 -61.14 -15.46
CA ALA A 714 33.88 -62.09 -15.37
C ALA A 714 33.46 -63.54 -15.68
N SER A 715 32.16 -63.80 -15.71
CA SER A 715 31.54 -65.10 -15.99
C SER A 715 31.98 -66.24 -15.05
N SER A 716 32.50 -65.89 -13.87
CA SER A 716 33.03 -66.85 -12.89
C SER A 716 31.93 -67.45 -12.01
N TYR A 717 30.83 -66.71 -11.83
CA TYR A 717 29.67 -67.12 -11.04
C TYR A 717 28.45 -67.46 -11.91
N SER A 718 28.21 -66.68 -12.96
CA SER A 718 27.06 -66.75 -13.86
C SER A 718 27.54 -66.72 -15.32
N ASP A 719 26.83 -67.37 -16.24
CA ASP A 719 27.11 -67.32 -17.68
C ASP A 719 26.54 -66.06 -18.36
N GLN A 720 25.65 -65.36 -17.67
CA GLN A 720 25.19 -64.00 -18.01
C GLN A 720 25.86 -62.96 -17.11
N ALA A 721 26.03 -61.75 -17.64
CA ALA A 721 26.51 -60.62 -16.85
C ALA A 721 25.51 -60.29 -15.72
N ILE A 722 26.03 -60.07 -14.52
CA ILE A 722 25.24 -59.65 -13.36
C ILE A 722 25.23 -58.13 -13.35
N LEU A 723 24.05 -57.55 -13.42
CA LEU A 723 23.83 -56.11 -13.49
C LEU A 723 23.02 -55.64 -12.27
N GLY A 724 23.20 -54.38 -11.92
CA GLY A 724 22.32 -53.68 -11.00
C GLY A 724 22.74 -52.25 -10.83
N ASP A 725 21.90 -51.47 -10.16
CA ASP A 725 22.12 -50.05 -9.99
C ASP A 725 21.37 -49.54 -8.76
N SER A 726 21.84 -48.41 -8.25
CA SER A 726 21.12 -47.71 -7.19
C SER A 726 19.72 -47.27 -7.64
N GLY A 727 19.49 -46.97 -8.91
CA GLY A 727 18.46 -46.04 -9.35
C GLY A 727 18.92 -44.60 -9.15
N THR A 728 18.16 -43.63 -9.64
CA THR A 728 18.52 -42.21 -9.50
C THR A 728 18.56 -41.80 -8.03
N ARG A 729 19.57 -41.01 -7.65
CA ARG A 729 19.82 -40.47 -6.32
C ARG A 729 20.06 -38.98 -6.42
N VAL A 730 19.57 -38.27 -5.41
CA VAL A 730 19.77 -36.83 -5.22
C VAL A 730 20.55 -36.65 -3.92
N VAL A 731 21.57 -35.80 -3.99
CA VAL A 731 22.27 -35.24 -2.84
C VAL A 731 21.79 -33.81 -2.69
N ARG A 732 21.05 -33.53 -1.62
CA ARG A 732 20.53 -32.20 -1.33
C ARG A 732 21.50 -31.39 -0.46
N PRO A 733 21.42 -30.05 -0.47
CA PRO A 733 22.08 -29.26 0.56
C PRO A 733 21.48 -29.58 1.94
N PHE A 734 22.21 -29.25 2.99
CA PHE A 734 21.75 -29.44 4.36
C PHE A 734 20.67 -28.41 4.72
N ALA A 735 20.98 -27.13 4.51
CA ALA A 735 20.17 -25.99 4.94
C ALA A 735 20.54 -24.72 4.15
N PHE A 736 19.84 -23.62 4.43
CA PHE A 736 20.21 -22.28 3.96
C PHE A 736 20.75 -21.42 5.12
N ASP A 737 21.94 -20.85 4.95
CA ASP A 737 22.41 -19.74 5.79
C ASP A 737 21.87 -18.42 5.24
N VAL A 738 20.90 -17.82 5.93
CA VAL A 738 20.22 -16.57 5.54
C VAL A 738 20.75 -15.44 6.42
N THR A 739 21.19 -14.33 5.83
CA THR A 739 21.71 -13.20 6.62
C THR A 739 21.23 -11.86 6.08
N ALA A 740 20.73 -10.99 6.97
CA ALA A 740 20.48 -9.59 6.65
C ALA A 740 21.72 -8.74 6.97
N VAL A 741 22.23 -8.03 5.95
CA VAL A 741 23.46 -7.26 6.07
C VAL A 741 23.28 -6.09 7.05
N GLY A 742 24.16 -5.99 8.04
CA GLY A 742 24.15 -4.90 9.02
C GLY A 742 23.14 -5.06 10.16
N ASN A 743 22.49 -6.21 10.27
CA ASN A 743 21.49 -6.47 11.31
C ASN A 743 22.11 -6.54 12.72
N PRO A 744 21.65 -5.71 13.69
CA PRO A 744 22.14 -5.74 15.07
C PRO A 744 21.49 -6.84 15.94
N ALA A 745 20.55 -7.61 15.39
CA ALA A 745 19.80 -8.68 16.07
C ALA A 745 18.97 -8.22 17.30
N GLY A 746 18.51 -6.97 17.30
CA GLY A 746 17.65 -6.42 18.36
C GLY A 746 16.18 -6.85 18.23
N VAL A 747 15.57 -7.37 19.29
CA VAL A 747 14.17 -7.86 19.31
C VAL A 747 13.28 -7.14 20.32
N THR A 748 13.86 -6.47 21.31
CA THR A 748 13.13 -5.68 22.30
C THR A 748 12.91 -4.24 21.82
N PRO A 749 11.89 -3.52 22.36
CA PRO A 749 11.67 -2.12 22.01
C PRO A 749 12.84 -1.17 22.32
N THR A 750 13.80 -1.60 23.15
CA THR A 750 14.94 -0.80 23.60
C THR A 750 16.28 -1.21 23.00
N ASP A 751 16.33 -2.28 22.20
CA ASP A 751 17.57 -2.73 21.57
C ASP A 751 18.08 -1.67 20.56
N PRO A 752 19.22 -1.85 19.87
CA PRO A 752 19.58 -0.99 18.75
C PRO A 752 18.60 -1.17 17.57
N ALA A 753 18.20 -0.07 16.92
CA ALA A 753 17.38 -0.13 15.71
C ALA A 753 18.22 -0.72 14.56
N PHE A 754 17.61 -1.55 13.72
CA PHE A 754 18.25 -2.00 12.49
C PHE A 754 18.15 -0.91 11.42
N MET A 755 16.92 -0.53 11.07
CA MET A 755 16.64 0.53 10.10
C MET A 755 15.18 0.97 10.17
N ALA A 756 14.82 1.99 9.37
CA ALA A 756 13.43 2.38 9.19
C ALA A 756 12.64 1.33 8.40
N ALA A 757 11.40 1.07 8.83
CA ALA A 757 10.42 0.27 8.11
C ALA A 757 10.23 0.82 6.69
N GLY A 758 9.97 -0.04 5.71
CA GLY A 758 9.78 0.33 4.30
C GLY A 758 11.07 0.53 3.50
N ILE A 759 12.23 0.57 4.15
CA ILE A 759 13.53 0.70 3.47
C ILE A 759 14.01 -0.67 3.02
N ASN A 760 14.46 -0.74 1.77
CA ASN A 760 15.04 -1.97 1.21
C ASN A 760 16.33 -2.33 1.95
N PHE A 761 16.54 -3.62 2.21
CA PHE A 761 17.76 -4.14 2.81
C PHE A 761 18.31 -5.33 2.03
N THR A 762 19.58 -5.62 2.26
CA THR A 762 20.29 -6.71 1.58
C THR A 762 20.18 -8.01 2.37
N VAL A 763 19.79 -9.08 1.69
CA VAL A 763 19.80 -10.44 2.21
C VAL A 763 20.75 -11.30 1.39
N ASN A 764 21.66 -12.01 2.07
CA ASN A 764 22.47 -13.05 1.45
C ASN A 764 21.91 -14.43 1.82
N VAL A 765 21.97 -15.35 0.88
CA VAL A 765 21.57 -16.75 1.05
C VAL A 765 22.73 -17.64 0.60
N ARG A 766 23.12 -18.60 1.43
CA ARG A 766 24.09 -19.64 1.04
C ARG A 766 23.46 -21.01 1.24
N ALA A 767 23.51 -21.88 0.24
CA ALA A 767 23.25 -23.30 0.45
C ALA A 767 24.45 -23.94 1.14
N VAL A 768 24.25 -24.63 2.26
CA VAL A 768 25.35 -25.13 3.09
C VAL A 768 25.37 -26.65 3.21
N LEU A 769 26.57 -27.18 3.50
CA LEU A 769 26.85 -28.59 3.78
C LEU A 769 26.57 -28.91 5.26
N TRP A 770 26.29 -30.17 5.54
CA TRP A 770 26.02 -30.68 6.88
C TRP A 770 27.22 -30.56 7.81
N GLN A 771 26.95 -30.30 9.09
CA GLN A 771 27.92 -30.39 10.19
C GLN A 771 27.24 -30.98 11.42
N ALA A 772 27.95 -31.85 12.15
CA ALA A 772 27.40 -32.59 13.29
C ALA A 772 26.97 -31.71 14.48
N SER A 773 27.43 -30.47 14.55
CA SER A 773 27.06 -29.51 15.60
C SER A 773 25.67 -28.91 15.41
N ASP A 774 25.11 -29.02 14.21
CA ASP A 774 23.93 -28.29 13.75
C ASP A 774 22.73 -29.21 13.47
N ASP A 775 22.90 -30.51 13.78
CA ASP A 775 21.95 -31.61 13.63
C ASP A 775 22.19 -32.60 14.80
N PHE A 776 21.70 -32.24 16.00
CA PHE A 776 21.98 -32.99 17.23
C PHE A 776 21.24 -34.33 17.31
N ASP A 777 20.12 -34.48 16.61
CA ASP A 777 19.35 -35.72 16.56
C ASP A 777 19.63 -36.60 15.33
N ASP A 778 20.53 -36.14 14.43
CA ASP A 778 20.99 -36.83 13.22
C ASP A 778 19.81 -37.22 12.31
N ASP A 779 18.83 -36.31 12.16
CA ASP A 779 17.65 -36.49 11.31
C ASP A 779 17.81 -35.87 9.90
N GLY A 780 18.98 -35.25 9.67
CA GLY A 780 19.39 -34.61 8.42
C GLY A 780 18.79 -33.21 8.24
N ARG A 781 18.19 -32.61 9.28
CA ARG A 781 17.64 -31.26 9.28
C ARG A 781 18.46 -30.36 10.21
N ALA A 782 18.53 -29.08 9.88
CA ALA A 782 19.13 -28.12 10.79
C ALA A 782 18.20 -27.84 11.97
N ASP A 783 18.73 -27.94 13.19
CA ASP A 783 17.95 -27.75 14.41
C ASP A 783 17.40 -26.31 14.53
N GLY A 784 16.14 -26.18 14.96
CA GLY A 784 15.54 -24.91 15.42
C GLY A 784 15.32 -23.83 14.35
N HIS A 785 15.17 -24.21 13.08
CA HIS A 785 14.80 -23.29 12.00
C HIS A 785 13.31 -23.39 11.64
N ASN A 786 12.71 -22.27 11.21
CA ASN A 786 11.31 -22.14 10.78
C ASN A 786 10.28 -22.57 11.86
N ASP A 787 10.60 -22.36 13.14
CA ASP A 787 9.77 -22.70 14.30
C ASP A 787 9.11 -21.47 14.96
N GLY A 788 9.28 -20.28 14.36
CA GLY A 788 8.81 -19.01 14.93
C GLY A 788 9.66 -18.53 16.11
N ASN A 789 10.80 -19.18 16.36
CA ASN A 789 11.77 -18.83 17.39
C ASN A 789 13.21 -19.00 16.87
N PRO A 790 13.74 -18.03 16.11
CA PRO A 790 15.09 -18.17 15.55
C PRO A 790 16.22 -18.19 16.60
N SER A 791 15.92 -18.15 17.91
CA SER A 791 16.93 -18.26 18.97
C SER A 791 17.31 -19.70 19.26
N THR A 792 16.51 -20.65 18.78
CA THR A 792 16.79 -22.08 18.82
C THR A 792 17.52 -22.57 17.58
N GLY A 793 17.71 -21.72 16.56
CA GLY A 793 18.38 -22.06 15.31
C GLY A 793 19.84 -22.46 15.48
N ALA A 794 20.23 -23.50 14.77
CA ALA A 794 21.62 -23.92 14.61
C ALA A 794 22.47 -22.82 13.93
N ASN A 795 23.78 -22.85 14.16
CA ASN A 795 24.66 -21.83 13.60
C ASN A 795 25.11 -22.23 12.19
N LEU A 796 24.35 -21.85 11.17
CA LEU A 796 24.68 -22.22 9.79
C LEU A 796 25.82 -21.39 9.16
N SER A 797 26.37 -20.42 9.89
CA SER A 797 27.34 -19.47 9.35
C SER A 797 28.74 -20.05 9.16
N ASP A 798 29.11 -21.10 9.90
CA ASP A 798 30.38 -21.84 9.81
C ASP A 798 30.31 -23.14 8.99
N ASN A 799 29.13 -23.47 8.47
CA ASN A 799 28.97 -24.53 7.48
C ASN A 799 29.64 -24.17 6.16
N ALA A 800 30.27 -25.15 5.52
CA ALA A 800 30.84 -25.00 4.18
C ALA A 800 29.72 -24.83 3.15
N VAL A 801 29.96 -24.08 2.08
CA VAL A 801 28.96 -23.84 1.02
C VAL A 801 28.89 -25.04 0.08
N ALA A 802 27.69 -25.36 -0.41
CA ALA A 802 27.43 -26.30 -1.50
C ALA A 802 27.57 -25.58 -2.86
N PRO A 803 28.73 -25.63 -3.55
CA PRO A 803 29.04 -24.69 -4.63
C PRO A 803 28.17 -24.89 -5.88
N SER A 804 27.65 -26.10 -6.11
CA SER A 804 26.84 -26.39 -7.28
C SER A 804 25.36 -26.05 -7.13
N PHE A 805 24.90 -25.62 -5.95
CA PHE A 805 23.52 -25.16 -5.79
C PHE A 805 23.21 -23.95 -6.66
N GLY A 806 22.09 -23.99 -7.38
CA GLY A 806 21.65 -23.02 -8.39
C GLY A 806 22.26 -23.22 -9.77
N LEU A 807 22.98 -24.32 -10.01
CA LEU A 807 23.49 -24.74 -11.34
C LEU A 807 22.67 -25.90 -11.94
N GLU A 808 21.56 -26.28 -11.31
CA GLU A 808 20.61 -27.26 -11.81
C GLU A 808 20.01 -26.81 -13.15
N ASN A 809 19.34 -27.73 -13.86
CA ASN A 809 18.64 -27.40 -15.10
C ASN A 809 17.18 -27.91 -15.07
N PRO A 810 16.20 -27.03 -14.82
CA PRO A 810 16.32 -25.57 -14.61
C PRO A 810 17.06 -25.21 -13.31
N ALA A 811 17.63 -24.00 -13.24
CA ALA A 811 18.38 -23.52 -12.08
C ALA A 811 17.45 -23.26 -10.89
N GLU A 812 17.88 -23.68 -9.71
CA GLU A 812 17.12 -23.52 -8.47
C GLU A 812 17.14 -22.08 -7.96
N ALA A 813 16.00 -21.64 -7.44
CA ALA A 813 15.84 -20.33 -6.82
C ALA A 813 15.42 -20.50 -5.34
N VAL A 814 15.73 -19.50 -4.51
CA VAL A 814 15.28 -19.47 -3.11
C VAL A 814 14.27 -18.35 -2.93
N ARG A 815 13.11 -18.69 -2.38
CA ARG A 815 12.08 -17.74 -1.97
C ARG A 815 12.27 -17.34 -0.52
N LEU A 816 12.34 -16.04 -0.30
CA LEU A 816 12.36 -15.42 1.01
C LEU A 816 10.94 -15.10 1.48
N SER A 817 10.70 -15.34 2.76
CA SER A 817 9.50 -14.92 3.46
C SER A 817 9.88 -14.35 4.83
N SER A 818 8.91 -13.74 5.51
CA SER A 818 9.12 -13.27 6.87
C SER A 818 7.93 -13.55 7.75
N VAL A 819 8.19 -13.68 9.05
CA VAL A 819 7.16 -13.72 10.10
C VAL A 819 7.50 -12.68 11.16
N LEU A 820 6.52 -11.91 11.61
CA LEU A 820 6.65 -10.96 12.71
C LEU A 820 6.88 -11.71 14.03
N ILE A 821 7.99 -11.40 14.69
CA ILE A 821 8.33 -11.91 16.02
C ILE A 821 7.84 -10.95 17.11
N ALA A 822 8.02 -9.64 16.90
CA ALA A 822 7.65 -8.64 17.89
C ALA A 822 7.24 -7.31 17.24
N PRO A 823 6.20 -6.61 17.74
CA PRO A 823 5.36 -6.99 18.87
C PRO A 823 4.48 -8.22 18.58
N SER A 824 4.35 -9.11 19.57
CA SER A 824 3.51 -10.30 19.44
C SER A 824 2.05 -9.91 19.22
N GLY A 825 1.40 -10.52 18.21
CA GLY A 825 0.03 -10.18 17.80
C GLY A 825 -0.09 -8.85 17.04
N GLY A 826 1.04 -8.25 16.63
CA GLY A 826 1.06 -7.09 15.76
C GLY A 826 0.65 -7.40 14.32
N ASN A 827 0.53 -6.34 13.51
CA ASN A 827 0.34 -6.42 12.08
C ASN A 827 1.58 -7.02 11.41
N ASP A 828 1.43 -8.15 10.73
CA ASP A 828 2.48 -8.78 9.94
C ASP A 828 2.19 -8.59 8.44
N PRO A 829 2.77 -7.57 7.79
CA PRO A 829 2.60 -7.35 6.36
C PRO A 829 3.38 -8.37 5.51
N GLY A 830 4.21 -9.22 6.13
CA GLY A 830 5.18 -10.05 5.43
C GLY A 830 6.30 -9.24 4.77
N LEU A 831 7.11 -9.93 3.99
CA LEU A 831 8.24 -9.33 3.27
C LEU A 831 7.73 -8.66 1.99
N GLY A 832 8.00 -7.36 1.84
CA GLY A 832 7.64 -6.58 0.67
C GLY A 832 8.67 -6.70 -0.46
N ASN A 833 8.21 -6.44 -1.69
CA ASN A 833 9.05 -6.42 -2.89
C ASN A 833 9.45 -4.98 -3.30
N GLY A 834 10.73 -4.78 -3.58
CA GLY A 834 11.34 -3.55 -4.08
C GLY A 834 10.76 -3.08 -5.42
N ALA A 835 11.26 -1.95 -5.90
CA ALA A 835 10.72 -1.27 -7.09
C ALA A 835 11.18 -1.91 -8.42
N SER A 836 12.04 -2.93 -8.36
CA SER A 836 12.55 -3.63 -9.53
C SER A 836 11.46 -4.48 -10.20
N ALA A 837 11.62 -4.74 -11.52
CA ALA A 837 10.63 -5.47 -12.32
C ALA A 837 10.49 -6.96 -11.98
N GLY A 838 11.38 -7.51 -11.14
CA GLY A 838 11.34 -8.90 -10.65
C GLY A 838 10.81 -9.00 -9.22
N ASP A 839 10.46 -10.21 -8.79
CA ASP A 839 10.14 -10.49 -7.39
C ASP A 839 11.43 -10.52 -6.57
N GLY A 840 11.77 -9.43 -5.88
CA GLY A 840 12.94 -9.31 -5.02
C GLY A 840 13.00 -10.31 -3.87
N ARG A 841 11.88 -10.98 -3.55
CA ARG A 841 11.84 -12.10 -2.60
C ARG A 841 12.38 -13.39 -3.21
N LEU A 842 12.56 -13.46 -4.53
CA LEU A 842 13.20 -14.57 -5.21
C LEU A 842 14.68 -14.28 -5.42
N VAL A 843 15.52 -15.13 -4.87
CA VAL A 843 16.95 -15.20 -5.16
C VAL A 843 17.12 -16.20 -6.30
N GLU A 844 17.11 -15.71 -7.54
CA GLU A 844 17.09 -16.55 -8.76
C GLU A 844 18.49 -16.90 -9.29
N SER A 845 19.55 -16.32 -8.71
CA SER A 845 20.92 -16.48 -9.21
C SER A 845 21.86 -16.79 -8.07
N PHE A 846 22.45 -17.97 -8.14
CA PHE A 846 23.50 -18.40 -7.23
C PHE A 846 24.83 -18.53 -7.98
N GLY A 847 25.87 -17.91 -7.43
CA GLY A 847 27.24 -18.08 -7.86
C GLY A 847 28.00 -18.88 -6.81
N ALA A 848 28.45 -20.09 -7.16
CA ALA A 848 29.12 -20.99 -6.23
C ALA A 848 28.31 -21.23 -4.93
N GLY A 849 27.00 -21.47 -5.05
CA GLY A 849 26.10 -21.73 -3.92
C GLY A 849 25.70 -20.49 -3.10
N VAL A 850 26.06 -19.29 -3.53
CA VAL A 850 25.73 -18.02 -2.84
C VAL A 850 24.88 -17.12 -3.73
N GLY A 851 23.76 -16.66 -3.17
CA GLY A 851 22.82 -15.73 -3.81
C GLY A 851 22.57 -14.50 -2.93
N GLN A 852 22.05 -13.43 -3.53
CA GLN A 852 21.76 -12.17 -2.85
C GLN A 852 20.54 -11.48 -3.45
N THR A 853 19.81 -10.75 -2.61
CA THR A 853 18.82 -9.75 -3.04
C THR A 853 19.00 -8.44 -2.27
N THR A 854 18.68 -7.32 -2.91
CA THR A 854 18.64 -5.96 -2.33
C THR A 854 17.25 -5.34 -2.38
N GLU A 855 16.27 -6.11 -2.81
CA GLU A 855 14.95 -5.63 -3.20
C GLU A 855 13.87 -6.10 -2.22
N VAL A 856 14.21 -6.31 -0.95
CA VAL A 856 13.24 -6.70 0.08
C VAL A 856 13.17 -5.65 1.18
N TYR A 857 11.96 -5.44 1.71
CA TYR A 857 11.74 -4.54 2.85
C TYR A 857 10.67 -5.12 3.78
N PHE A 858 10.68 -4.69 5.03
CA PHE A 858 9.59 -4.95 5.97
C PHE A 858 8.78 -3.67 6.19
N ALA A 859 7.46 -3.72 6.01
CA ALA A 859 6.65 -2.51 5.85
C ALA A 859 6.24 -1.82 7.17
N ASP A 860 6.41 -2.50 8.30
CA ASP A 860 5.94 -2.05 9.62
C ASP A 860 7.06 -2.04 10.67
N VAL A 861 6.77 -1.52 11.85
CA VAL A 861 7.67 -1.50 13.01
C VAL A 861 7.69 -2.90 13.65
N GLY A 862 8.86 -3.33 14.12
CA GLY A 862 8.98 -4.61 14.79
C GLY A 862 10.27 -5.36 14.49
N ALA A 863 10.33 -6.63 14.88
CA ALA A 863 11.40 -7.56 14.54
C ALA A 863 10.79 -8.78 13.86
N ILE A 864 11.52 -9.36 12.91
CA ILE A 864 11.05 -10.48 12.08
C ILE A 864 12.03 -11.65 12.12
N GLU A 865 11.50 -12.84 11.82
CA GLU A 865 12.26 -13.98 11.32
C GLU A 865 12.20 -13.94 9.79
N LEU A 866 13.35 -13.98 9.12
CA LEU A 866 13.42 -14.25 7.70
C LEU A 866 13.59 -15.74 7.48
N ASN A 867 12.84 -16.30 6.52
CA ASN A 867 12.92 -17.70 6.13
C ASN A 867 13.29 -17.83 4.65
N GLY A 868 14.20 -18.76 4.34
CA GLY A 868 14.52 -19.17 2.97
C GLY A 868 14.04 -20.59 2.69
N ALA A 869 13.37 -20.78 1.55
CA ALA A 869 12.94 -22.09 1.06
C ALA A 869 13.16 -22.18 -0.46
N VAL A 870 13.33 -23.38 -1.00
CA VAL A 870 13.40 -23.60 -2.46
C VAL A 870 12.10 -23.10 -3.11
N ALA A 871 12.22 -22.30 -4.16
CA ALA A 871 11.15 -21.42 -4.61
C ALA A 871 9.92 -22.13 -5.20
N ASP A 872 10.12 -23.29 -5.81
CA ASP A 872 9.07 -24.15 -6.38
C ASP A 872 8.70 -25.33 -5.48
N GLY A 873 9.36 -25.45 -4.31
CA GLY A 873 9.14 -26.55 -3.37
C GLY A 873 9.70 -27.89 -3.83
N ASP A 874 10.55 -27.92 -4.87
CA ASP A 874 11.04 -29.16 -5.46
C ASP A 874 12.51 -29.12 -5.86
N TYR A 875 13.41 -29.41 -4.91
CA TYR A 875 14.82 -29.61 -5.21
C TYR A 875 15.05 -30.94 -5.94
N LEU A 876 15.25 -30.88 -7.25
CA LEU A 876 15.61 -32.02 -8.10
C LEU A 876 14.62 -33.21 -8.08
N VAL A 877 13.31 -32.96 -7.95
CA VAL A 877 12.20 -33.95 -8.00
C VAL A 877 12.04 -34.76 -6.70
N SER A 878 12.09 -34.11 -5.54
CA SER A 878 11.79 -34.71 -4.22
C SER A 878 11.28 -33.66 -3.19
N GLY A 879 9.97 -33.43 -3.20
CA GLY A 879 9.32 -32.42 -2.34
C GLY A 879 9.51 -32.65 -0.83
N SER A 880 9.38 -33.89 -0.34
CA SER A 880 9.50 -34.20 1.10
C SER A 880 10.90 -33.93 1.69
N ARG A 881 11.94 -34.00 0.83
CA ARG A 881 13.33 -33.66 1.19
C ARG A 881 13.59 -32.17 1.09
N THR A 882 12.89 -31.51 0.18
CA THR A 882 13.00 -30.07 -0.03
C THR A 882 12.53 -29.30 1.20
N ASP A 883 11.48 -29.79 1.87
CA ASP A 883 10.99 -29.26 3.16
C ASP A 883 12.03 -29.31 4.29
N LYS A 884 13.10 -30.11 4.15
CA LYS A 884 14.21 -30.16 5.11
C LYS A 884 15.29 -29.11 4.84
N ILE A 885 15.30 -28.50 3.65
CA ILE A 885 16.27 -27.46 3.26
C ILE A 885 15.73 -26.11 3.72
N LEU A 886 15.86 -25.87 5.02
CA LEU A 886 15.36 -24.66 5.66
C LEU A 886 16.51 -23.76 6.08
N GLY A 887 16.22 -22.49 6.23
CA GLY A 887 17.13 -21.52 6.79
C GLY A 887 16.35 -20.35 7.33
N SER A 888 16.69 -19.93 8.54
CA SER A 888 16.07 -18.74 9.11
C SER A 888 17.07 -17.87 9.85
N ALA A 889 16.76 -16.57 9.91
CA ALA A 889 17.55 -15.61 10.65
C ALA A 889 16.70 -14.49 11.24
N TYR A 890 17.07 -14.06 12.43
CA TYR A 890 16.52 -12.85 13.02
C TYR A 890 16.88 -11.63 12.18
N VAL A 891 15.94 -10.70 12.03
CA VAL A 891 16.17 -9.35 11.53
C VAL A 891 15.50 -8.33 12.45
N GLY A 892 16.34 -7.48 13.03
CA GLY A 892 16.02 -6.70 14.22
C GLY A 892 15.33 -5.37 13.99
N ARG A 893 15.02 -4.69 15.11
CA ARG A 893 14.00 -3.64 15.25
C ARG A 893 13.95 -2.63 14.10
N PHE A 894 12.95 -2.80 13.25
CA PHE A 894 12.43 -1.79 12.35
C PHE A 894 11.71 -0.71 13.15
N ILE A 895 12.06 0.56 12.89
CA ILE A 895 11.46 1.76 13.51
C ILE A 895 10.66 2.53 12.44
N PRO A 896 9.75 3.47 12.77
CA PRO A 896 9.12 4.26 11.73
C PRO A 896 10.18 5.08 10.98
N ALA A 897 9.94 5.34 9.69
CA ALA A 897 10.80 6.23 8.92
C ALA A 897 10.59 7.70 9.31
N GLY A 898 9.40 8.03 9.83
CA GLY A 898 9.11 9.33 10.39
C GLY A 898 7.64 9.50 10.72
N PHE A 899 7.26 10.74 10.97
CA PHE A 899 5.89 11.14 11.29
C PHE A 899 5.29 12.04 10.20
N GLN A 900 3.96 12.01 10.11
CA GLN A 900 3.15 12.94 9.33
C GLN A 900 2.16 13.69 10.20
N LEU A 901 2.08 15.01 10.03
CA LEU A 901 1.15 15.87 10.74
C LEU A 901 -0.21 15.90 10.03
N THR A 902 -1.30 15.66 10.76
CA THR A 902 -2.67 15.78 10.25
C THR A 902 -3.58 16.40 11.30
N GLY A 903 -4.70 16.97 10.85
CA GLY A 903 -5.74 17.50 11.75
C GLY A 903 -5.26 18.59 12.71
N ALA A 904 -4.22 19.35 12.32
CA ALA A 904 -3.71 20.45 13.12
C ALA A 904 -4.73 21.60 13.19
N LEU A 905 -5.02 22.02 14.41
CA LEU A 905 -5.94 23.10 14.72
C LEU A 905 -5.32 23.94 15.84
N LEU A 906 -5.21 25.24 15.58
CA LEU A 906 -4.83 26.24 16.56
C LEU A 906 -6.07 27.10 16.86
N ASN A 907 -6.40 27.24 18.14
CA ASN A 907 -7.54 28.00 18.60
C ASN A 907 -7.08 29.29 19.26
N GLU A 908 -7.48 30.40 18.64
CA GLU A 908 -7.34 31.73 19.22
C GLU A 908 -8.13 31.83 20.53
N ALA A 909 -7.52 32.45 21.55
CA ALA A 909 -8.16 32.64 22.86
C ALA A 909 -9.47 33.44 22.77
N CYS A 910 -9.58 34.33 21.77
CA CYS A 910 -10.73 35.18 21.52
C CYS A 910 -11.37 34.95 20.14
N GLY A 911 -11.20 33.75 19.58
CA GLY A 911 -11.83 33.32 18.33
C GLY A 911 -11.18 33.84 17.05
N SER A 912 -10.80 35.13 17.00
CA SER A 912 -10.13 35.73 15.83
C SER A 912 -8.75 36.32 16.12
N PHE A 913 -8.36 36.40 17.39
CA PHE A 913 -7.06 36.90 17.82
C PHE A 913 -6.74 36.36 19.22
N THR A 914 -5.49 36.50 19.62
CA THR A 914 -5.01 36.25 20.98
C THR A 914 -4.18 37.45 21.43
N TYR A 915 -4.34 37.87 22.68
CA TYR A 915 -3.44 38.88 23.22
C TYR A 915 -2.08 38.26 23.57
N MET A 916 -0.99 38.99 23.39
CA MET A 916 0.31 38.55 23.90
C MET A 916 0.23 38.36 25.42
N GLU A 917 0.87 37.31 25.94
CA GLU A 917 0.74 36.76 27.32
C GLU A 917 -0.58 36.02 27.61
N GLN A 918 -1.46 35.84 26.62
CA GLN A 918 -2.65 35.02 26.75
C GLN A 918 -2.38 33.62 26.18
N PRO A 919 -2.77 32.54 26.88
CA PRO A 919 -2.58 31.19 26.36
C PRO A 919 -3.53 30.92 25.20
N LEU A 920 -3.00 30.23 24.19
CA LEU A 920 -3.74 29.64 23.09
C LEU A 920 -3.82 28.10 23.26
N THR A 921 -4.82 27.50 22.64
CA THR A 921 -5.08 26.05 22.72
C THR A 921 -5.10 25.44 21.34
N GLY A 922 -5.12 24.11 21.22
CA GLY A 922 -5.12 23.46 19.93
C GLY A 922 -5.14 21.93 20.02
N SER A 923 -5.12 21.30 18.86
CA SER A 923 -5.02 19.84 18.74
C SER A 923 -4.36 19.47 17.43
N PHE A 924 -3.66 18.33 17.40
CA PHE A 924 -3.11 17.77 16.18
C PHE A 924 -2.98 16.25 16.30
N SER A 925 -2.77 15.58 15.17
CA SER A 925 -2.50 14.15 15.13
C SER A 925 -1.19 13.87 14.38
N LEU A 926 -0.41 12.92 14.89
CA LEU A 926 0.78 12.40 14.23
C LEU A 926 0.52 10.99 13.75
N THR A 927 0.87 10.70 12.51
CA THR A 927 0.84 9.35 11.94
C THR A 927 2.28 8.86 11.78
N ALA A 928 2.64 7.76 12.41
CA ALA A 928 3.92 7.08 12.18
C ALA A 928 3.86 6.35 10.84
N VAL A 929 4.87 6.57 9.98
CA VAL A 929 4.87 6.05 8.60
C VAL A 929 6.17 5.34 8.24
N ASN A 930 6.09 4.45 7.26
CA ASN A 930 7.25 3.77 6.69
C ASN A 930 7.94 4.61 5.60
N GLY A 931 9.13 4.17 5.19
CA GLY A 931 10.02 4.87 4.26
C GLY A 931 9.75 4.58 2.79
N ARG A 932 8.55 4.13 2.43
CA ARG A 932 8.18 3.91 1.02
C ARG A 932 7.92 5.25 0.32
N PRO A 933 8.08 5.33 -1.02
CA PRO A 933 7.78 6.56 -1.78
C PRO A 933 6.36 7.07 -1.59
N ALA A 934 5.41 6.15 -1.36
CA ALA A 934 4.09 6.44 -0.81
C ALA A 934 4.08 5.90 0.64
N PRO A 935 4.40 6.72 1.65
CA PRO A 935 4.49 6.28 3.03
C PRO A 935 3.14 5.70 3.49
N ALA A 936 3.17 4.47 3.99
CA ALA A 936 2.01 3.86 4.65
C ALA A 936 2.19 3.93 6.17
N THR A 937 1.08 3.92 6.91
CA THR A 937 1.09 3.92 8.37
C THR A 937 1.75 2.65 8.92
N THR A 938 2.64 2.80 9.90
CA THR A 938 3.23 1.67 10.63
C THR A 938 2.34 1.31 11.82
N ALA A 939 1.43 0.35 11.60
CA ALA A 939 0.40 -0.03 12.58
C ALA A 939 0.99 -0.56 13.89
N ASN A 940 2.17 -1.16 13.86
CA ASN A 940 2.85 -1.66 15.05
C ASN A 940 3.50 -0.57 15.90
N TYR A 941 3.51 0.69 15.45
CA TYR A 941 3.96 1.82 16.25
C TYR A 941 2.92 2.18 17.32
N GLN A 942 2.91 1.41 18.40
CA GLN A 942 2.03 1.55 19.55
C GLN A 942 2.61 0.85 20.79
N GLY A 943 2.03 1.10 21.96
CA GLY A 943 2.48 0.50 23.22
C GLY A 943 3.97 0.77 23.47
N ALA A 944 4.74 -0.28 23.80
CA ALA A 944 6.18 -0.15 24.07
C ALA A 944 7.03 0.16 22.82
N TYR A 945 6.52 -0.14 21.62
CA TYR A 945 7.18 0.16 20.34
C TYR A 945 6.93 1.59 19.85
N ALA A 946 5.96 2.30 20.44
CA ALA A 946 5.85 3.74 20.26
C ALA A 946 6.85 4.47 21.16
N ARG A 947 7.90 5.01 20.55
CA ARG A 947 9.05 5.61 21.22
C ARG A 947 8.91 7.13 21.39
N LEU A 948 7.79 7.70 20.95
CA LEU A 948 7.31 9.04 21.28
C LEU A 948 6.17 8.94 22.32
N SER A 949 6.38 9.48 23.51
CA SER A 949 5.40 9.48 24.61
C SER A 949 5.52 10.75 25.45
N GLU A 950 4.68 10.93 26.47
CA GLU A 950 4.80 12.06 27.41
C GLU A 950 6.16 12.11 28.14
N SER A 951 6.89 10.98 28.21
CA SER A 951 8.18 10.88 28.89
C SER A 951 9.37 10.56 27.97
N MET A 952 9.15 10.40 26.67
CA MET A 952 10.16 9.95 25.71
C MET A 952 10.02 10.69 24.38
N GLY A 953 11.14 11.10 23.78
CA GLY A 953 11.15 11.96 22.60
C GLY A 953 10.99 13.44 22.96
N THR A 954 10.83 14.27 21.93
CA THR A 954 10.75 15.73 22.04
C THR A 954 9.69 16.29 21.10
N LEU A 955 8.91 17.25 21.61
CA LEU A 955 8.05 18.15 20.84
C LEU A 955 8.56 19.57 21.03
N GLU A 956 8.97 20.23 19.96
CA GLU A 956 9.52 21.58 19.98
C GLU A 956 8.63 22.53 19.17
N TYR A 957 8.22 23.65 19.77
CA TYR A 957 7.40 24.65 19.11
C TYR A 957 8.27 25.75 18.51
N GLY A 958 8.02 26.06 17.23
CA GLY A 958 8.67 27.13 16.50
C GLY A 958 7.72 28.28 16.18
N GLY A 959 8.19 29.52 16.21
CA GLY A 959 7.42 30.71 15.85
C GLY A 959 8.07 31.47 14.71
N LEU A 960 7.33 31.76 13.64
CA LEU A 960 7.86 32.49 12.47
C LEU A 960 6.89 33.58 11.99
N LEU A 961 7.40 34.80 11.81
CA LEU A 961 6.66 35.89 11.17
C LEU A 961 7.47 36.44 10.00
N GLY A 962 7.03 36.17 8.77
CA GLY A 962 7.83 36.44 7.58
C GLY A 962 9.10 35.59 7.58
N THR A 963 10.27 36.21 7.76
CA THR A 963 11.56 35.51 7.93
C THR A 963 12.14 35.68 9.34
N ALA A 964 11.39 36.31 10.26
CA ALA A 964 11.87 36.61 11.60
C ALA A 964 11.49 35.47 12.56
N ASN A 965 12.49 34.82 13.14
CA ASN A 965 12.32 33.81 14.18
C ASN A 965 11.76 34.46 15.46
N GLN A 966 10.57 34.03 15.87
CA GLN A 966 9.86 34.45 17.07
C GLN A 966 9.82 33.37 18.16
N SER A 967 10.44 32.20 17.93
CA SER A 967 10.47 31.07 18.86
C SER A 967 10.94 31.42 20.28
N PRO A 968 11.92 32.32 20.51
CA PRO A 968 12.31 32.72 21.86
C PRO A 968 11.19 33.37 22.70
N ARG A 969 10.09 33.78 22.05
CA ARG A 969 8.92 34.36 22.71
C ARG A 969 7.81 33.33 22.95
N LEU A 970 7.91 32.13 22.39
CA LEU A 970 6.99 31.05 22.70
C LEU A 970 7.36 30.44 24.05
N ASP A 971 6.37 30.31 24.92
CA ASP A 971 6.51 29.69 26.22
C ASP A 971 5.50 28.54 26.33
N ASN A 972 6.05 27.33 26.42
CA ASN A 972 5.34 26.08 26.63
C ASN A 972 5.59 25.48 28.01
N THR A 973 6.19 26.22 28.96
CA THR A 973 6.55 25.68 30.28
C THR A 973 5.35 25.18 31.08
N ASN A 974 4.17 25.76 30.86
CA ASN A 974 2.91 25.33 31.45
C ASN A 974 2.02 24.57 30.45
N ASP A 975 2.52 24.29 29.24
CA ASP A 975 1.79 23.48 28.28
C ASP A 975 1.92 22.01 28.66
N VAL A 976 0.81 21.38 28.99
CA VAL A 976 0.73 19.93 29.17
C VAL A 976 0.26 19.37 27.84
N THR A 977 1.15 19.25 26.85
CA THR A 977 0.76 18.62 25.58
C THR A 977 0.41 17.15 25.86
N GLN A 978 -0.88 16.84 25.94
CA GLN A 978 -1.32 15.52 26.37
C GLN A 978 -1.43 14.59 25.16
N LEU A 979 -0.74 13.45 25.22
CA LEU A 979 -0.91 12.36 24.26
C LEU A 979 -2.00 11.43 24.76
N VAL A 980 -3.08 11.28 23.99
CA VAL A 980 -4.18 10.35 24.33
C VAL A 980 -3.72 8.89 24.25
N GLY A 981 -2.70 8.62 23.42
CA GLY A 981 -2.06 7.33 23.22
C GLY A 981 -1.79 7.08 21.73
N TRP A 982 -0.94 6.10 21.44
CA TRP A 982 -0.76 5.59 20.08
C TRP A 982 -1.68 4.39 19.85
N SER A 983 -2.43 4.42 18.76
CA SER A 983 -3.28 3.32 18.31
C SER A 983 -3.06 3.10 16.82
N ALA A 984 -2.57 1.92 16.45
CA ALA A 984 -2.30 1.55 15.05
C ALA A 984 -1.48 2.61 14.29
N GLY A 985 -0.43 3.15 14.92
CA GLY A 985 0.43 4.17 14.31
C GLY A 985 -0.15 5.59 14.26
N LEU A 986 -1.29 5.87 14.91
CA LEU A 986 -1.86 7.21 15.05
C LEU A 986 -1.77 7.69 16.52
N GLY A 987 -1.19 8.86 16.73
CA GLY A 987 -1.10 9.54 18.03
C GLY A 987 -1.86 10.86 18.01
N GLN A 988 -2.73 11.09 19.00
CA GLN A 988 -3.51 12.33 19.12
C GLN A 988 -2.99 13.21 20.26
N PHE A 989 -2.78 14.49 19.96
CA PHE A 989 -2.17 15.47 20.86
C PHE A 989 -3.07 16.68 21.06
N THR A 990 -3.11 17.20 22.29
CA THR A 990 -3.82 18.44 22.64
C THR A 990 -2.85 19.47 23.17
N ILE A 991 -2.93 20.71 22.69
CA ILE A 991 -2.18 21.87 23.19
C ILE A 991 -3.08 22.58 24.20
N ASN A 992 -2.65 22.66 25.45
CA ASN A 992 -3.46 23.16 26.55
C ASN A 992 -3.13 24.60 26.93
N SER A 993 -1.86 25.02 26.80
CA SER A 993 -1.45 26.36 27.22
C SER A 993 -0.13 26.80 26.58
N LEU A 994 -0.17 27.10 25.27
CA LEU A 994 0.97 27.73 24.59
C LEU A 994 0.84 29.26 24.70
N VAL A 995 1.89 29.96 25.15
CA VAL A 995 1.85 31.42 25.35
C VAL A 995 2.85 32.11 24.45
N PHE A 996 2.44 33.19 23.78
CA PHE A 996 3.35 34.08 23.07
C PHE A 996 3.64 35.33 23.90
N LYS A 997 4.89 35.49 24.34
CA LYS A 997 5.33 36.58 25.21
C LYS A 997 5.51 37.89 24.47
N ARG A 998 5.34 39.00 25.18
CA ARG A 998 5.73 40.34 24.72
C ARG A 998 7.24 40.42 24.55
N GLN A 999 7.70 41.32 23.69
CA GLN A 999 9.13 41.64 23.65
C GLN A 999 9.57 42.23 24.99
N ALA A 1000 10.83 42.03 25.37
CA ALA A 1000 11.41 42.59 26.59
C ALA A 1000 11.54 44.15 26.57
N SER A 1001 11.13 44.80 25.49
CA SER A 1001 11.08 46.26 25.35
C SER A 1001 9.88 46.85 26.10
N SER A 1002 10.03 48.06 26.65
CA SER A 1002 8.91 48.81 27.24
C SER A 1002 7.93 49.36 26.19
N ALA A 1003 8.27 49.32 24.90
CA ALA A 1003 7.45 49.86 23.83
C ALA A 1003 6.32 48.90 23.39
N PRO A 1004 5.08 49.39 23.22
CA PRO A 1004 4.00 48.64 22.60
C PRO A 1004 4.33 48.19 21.18
N GLU A 1005 3.94 46.97 20.83
CA GLU A 1005 4.19 46.35 19.52
C GLU A 1005 2.93 46.38 18.67
N ALA A 1006 3.08 46.59 17.36
CA ALA A 1006 1.98 46.46 16.42
C ALA A 1006 1.48 44.99 16.37
N PRO A 1007 0.25 44.73 15.90
CA PRO A 1007 -0.27 43.37 15.80
C PRO A 1007 0.61 42.50 14.90
N LEU A 1008 0.91 41.28 15.35
CA LEU A 1008 1.61 40.27 14.56
C LEU A 1008 0.57 39.37 13.90
N ALA A 1009 -0.02 39.87 12.82
CA ALA A 1009 -1.02 39.12 12.07
C ALA A 1009 -0.36 38.00 11.25
N GLY A 1010 -0.92 36.80 11.32
CA GLY A 1010 -0.42 35.63 10.60
C GLY A 1010 0.90 35.06 11.15
N LEU A 1011 1.18 35.21 12.45
CA LEU A 1011 2.32 34.53 13.10
C LEU A 1011 2.15 33.02 12.96
N GLN A 1012 3.08 32.36 12.28
CA GLN A 1012 3.04 30.92 12.09
C GLN A 1012 3.58 30.20 13.34
N ILE A 1013 2.87 29.18 13.79
CA ILE A 1013 3.30 28.26 14.84
C ILE A 1013 3.60 26.91 14.21
N GLY A 1014 4.85 26.46 14.37
CA GLY A 1014 5.37 25.19 13.88
C GLY A 1014 5.63 24.20 15.00
N LEU A 1015 5.76 22.94 14.61
CA LEU A 1015 6.13 21.81 15.47
C LEU A 1015 7.30 21.04 14.85
N ALA A 1016 8.32 20.77 15.62
CA ALA A 1016 9.32 19.75 15.34
C ALA A 1016 9.11 18.58 16.30
N VAL A 1017 9.35 17.36 15.81
CA VAL A 1017 9.20 16.12 16.59
C VAL A 1017 10.42 15.25 16.41
N ALA A 1018 10.84 14.60 17.48
CA ALA A 1018 11.75 13.46 17.43
C ALA A 1018 11.33 12.43 18.47
N ASP A 1019 11.27 11.16 18.10
CA ASP A 1019 11.07 10.09 19.08
C ASP A 1019 12.39 9.66 19.73
N ALA A 1020 12.34 8.77 20.73
CA ALA A 1020 13.54 8.31 21.42
C ALA A 1020 14.47 7.43 20.56
N ASP A 1021 14.03 7.00 19.38
CA ASP A 1021 14.83 6.26 18.41
C ASP A 1021 15.39 7.18 17.28
N GLY A 1022 15.04 8.47 17.31
CA GLY A 1022 15.49 9.48 16.37
C GLY A 1022 14.61 9.64 15.13
N ALA A 1023 13.43 9.02 15.08
CA ALA A 1023 12.47 9.26 14.00
C ALA A 1023 11.89 10.68 14.13
N THR A 1024 11.94 11.45 13.05
CA THR A 1024 11.45 12.84 13.01
C THR A 1024 10.27 12.99 12.07
N PHE A 1025 9.79 14.21 11.82
CA PHE A 1025 8.89 14.44 10.69
C PHE A 1025 9.53 13.99 9.37
N THR A 1026 8.70 13.46 8.49
CA THR A 1026 9.06 13.28 7.08
C THR A 1026 9.24 14.65 6.41
N ASP A 1027 10.14 14.76 5.43
CA ASP A 1027 10.36 16.01 4.67
C ASP A 1027 9.08 16.61 4.08
N ALA A 1028 8.09 15.76 3.77
CA ALA A 1028 6.79 16.19 3.24
C ALA A 1028 5.90 16.90 4.28
N SER A 1029 6.19 16.74 5.58
CA SER A 1029 5.45 17.37 6.67
C SER A 1029 6.06 18.69 7.11
N LEU A 1030 7.34 18.94 6.80
CA LEU A 1030 8.05 20.17 7.14
C LEU A 1030 7.74 21.26 6.11
N ASP A 1031 7.28 22.42 6.59
CA ASP A 1031 6.86 23.56 5.75
C ASP A 1031 7.14 24.94 6.36
N ILE A 1032 7.82 24.99 7.51
CA ILE A 1032 8.33 26.20 8.15
C ILE A 1032 9.84 26.07 8.36
N ASP A 1033 10.58 27.10 7.94
CA ASP A 1033 12.02 27.29 8.20
C ASP A 1033 12.20 28.33 9.34
N VAL A 1034 12.26 27.85 10.58
CA VAL A 1034 12.27 28.69 11.78
C VAL A 1034 13.65 29.30 12.02
N ASP A 1035 14.73 28.55 11.75
CA ASP A 1035 16.11 29.05 11.92
C ASP A 1035 16.63 29.86 10.71
N ASN A 1036 15.84 29.90 9.62
CA ASN A 1036 16.10 30.62 8.37
C ASN A 1036 17.43 30.17 7.73
N ASN A 1037 17.73 28.87 7.79
CA ASN A 1037 18.89 28.25 7.15
C ASN A 1037 18.64 27.82 5.69
N GLY A 1038 17.40 27.94 5.22
CA GLY A 1038 16.96 27.57 3.87
C GLY A 1038 16.34 26.19 3.75
N ALA A 1039 16.19 25.44 4.85
CA ALA A 1039 15.49 24.17 4.93
C ALA A 1039 14.36 24.24 5.95
N ASP A 1040 13.19 23.72 5.59
CA ASP A 1040 12.07 23.62 6.52
C ASP A 1040 12.45 22.66 7.67
N ASP A 1041 12.28 23.10 8.91
CA ASP A 1041 12.67 22.39 10.15
C ASP A 1041 11.48 22.12 11.08
N HIS A 1042 10.34 22.77 10.84
CA HIS A 1042 9.07 22.56 11.56
C HIS A 1042 7.89 22.34 10.60
N ALA A 1043 6.87 21.63 11.09
CA ALA A 1043 5.57 21.45 10.44
C ALA A 1043 4.54 22.46 10.99
N LEU A 1044 3.79 23.14 10.13
CA LEU A 1044 2.84 24.19 10.49
C LEU A 1044 1.62 23.62 11.22
N LEU A 1045 1.46 24.03 12.47
CA LEU A 1045 0.26 23.75 13.25
C LEU A 1045 -0.88 24.73 12.93
N GLY A 1046 -0.52 25.97 12.62
CA GLY A 1046 -1.49 27.02 12.32
C GLY A 1046 -0.89 28.41 12.37
N GLN A 1047 -1.73 29.40 12.10
CA GLN A 1047 -1.39 30.81 12.21
C GLN A 1047 -2.17 31.44 13.36
N THR A 1048 -1.58 32.46 13.97
CA THR A 1048 -2.23 33.23 15.01
C THR A 1048 -2.04 34.75 14.84
N ASP A 1049 -3.05 35.51 15.21
CA ASP A 1049 -3.05 36.96 15.24
C ASP A 1049 -2.79 37.46 16.66
N GLN A 1050 -1.52 37.82 16.93
CA GLN A 1050 -1.09 38.26 18.26
C GLN A 1050 -1.22 39.78 18.42
N ARG A 1051 -1.94 40.22 19.47
CA ARG A 1051 -2.16 41.66 19.75
C ARG A 1051 -1.52 42.07 21.07
N TYR A 1052 -0.84 43.21 21.08
CA TYR A 1052 -0.41 43.83 22.33
C TYR A 1052 -1.61 44.49 23.01
N GLY A 1053 -2.13 43.87 24.08
CA GLY A 1053 -3.34 44.30 24.79
C GLY A 1053 -3.09 45.12 26.06
N ARG A 1054 -4.08 45.94 26.44
CA ARG A 1054 -4.17 46.51 27.79
C ARG A 1054 -5.62 46.73 28.22
N LEU A 1055 -5.88 46.74 29.52
CA LEU A 1055 -7.13 47.29 30.07
C LEU A 1055 -6.93 48.77 30.36
N ARG A 1056 -7.81 49.64 29.83
CA ARG A 1056 -7.83 51.08 30.09
C ARG A 1056 -9.10 51.47 30.83
N ALA A 1057 -8.95 51.93 32.07
CA ALA A 1057 -10.03 52.53 32.85
C ALA A 1057 -9.77 54.01 33.21
N ARG A 1058 -10.84 54.77 33.07
CA ARG A 1058 -11.04 56.22 33.23
C ARG A 1058 -11.54 56.80 34.55
N ASP A 1059 -10.99 57.92 35.03
CA ASP A 1059 -11.83 58.82 35.85
C ASP A 1059 -13.07 59.26 35.04
N ALA A 1060 -14.20 59.37 35.72
CA ALA A 1060 -15.47 59.77 35.12
C ALA A 1060 -16.11 60.88 35.98
N PHE A 1061 -16.40 62.03 35.36
CA PHE A 1061 -16.92 63.21 36.06
C PHE A 1061 -18.23 63.64 35.43
N GLY A 1062 -19.21 63.98 36.26
CA GLY A 1062 -20.49 64.51 35.78
C GLY A 1062 -21.34 65.06 36.91
N PRO A 1063 -22.42 65.78 36.58
CA PRO A 1063 -23.33 66.31 37.58
C PRO A 1063 -24.08 65.17 38.27
N GLU A 1064 -24.44 65.36 39.53
CA GLU A 1064 -25.21 64.41 40.33
C GLU A 1064 -26.61 64.07 39.76
N SER A 1065 -27.05 64.80 38.74
CA SER A 1065 -28.36 64.67 38.09
C SER A 1065 -28.35 63.90 36.75
N ALA A 1066 -27.20 63.47 36.25
CA ALA A 1066 -27.11 62.76 34.97
C ALA A 1066 -26.25 61.50 35.07
N ASN A 1067 -26.61 60.48 34.28
CA ASN A 1067 -25.79 59.29 34.13
C ASN A 1067 -24.47 59.65 33.43
N ILE A 1068 -23.37 59.09 33.91
CA ILE A 1068 -22.02 59.34 33.39
C ILE A 1068 -21.58 58.15 32.54
N PRO A 1069 -21.08 58.32 31.31
CA PRO A 1069 -20.62 57.20 30.49
C PRO A 1069 -19.51 56.38 31.18
N MET A 1070 -19.60 55.06 31.08
CA MET A 1070 -18.56 54.16 31.57
C MET A 1070 -17.41 54.05 30.56
N PHE A 1071 -16.17 54.09 31.04
CA PHE A 1071 -14.96 53.96 30.21
C PHE A 1071 -14.01 52.91 30.79
N TRP A 1072 -14.36 51.65 30.56
CA TRP A 1072 -13.50 50.49 30.79
C TRP A 1072 -13.37 49.81 29.44
N GLN A 1073 -12.18 49.83 28.86
CA GLN A 1073 -11.98 49.32 27.51
C GLN A 1073 -10.76 48.41 27.46
N THR A 1074 -10.89 47.27 26.79
CA THR A 1074 -9.71 46.56 26.32
C THR A 1074 -9.24 47.25 25.04
N GLU A 1075 -7.98 47.63 25.04
CA GLU A 1075 -7.33 48.30 23.92
C GLU A 1075 -6.23 47.41 23.37
N TYR A 1076 -5.94 47.57 22.09
CA TYR A 1076 -4.74 47.03 21.47
C TYR A 1076 -3.94 48.14 20.79
N TYR A 1077 -2.62 47.98 20.74
CA TYR A 1077 -1.77 48.91 20.00
C TYR A 1077 -1.78 48.57 18.51
N ASN A 1078 -2.12 49.53 17.66
CA ASN A 1078 -2.20 49.31 16.21
C ASN A 1078 -0.89 49.62 15.46
N GLY A 1079 0.20 49.90 16.18
CA GLY A 1079 1.47 50.39 15.62
C GLY A 1079 1.71 51.89 15.78
N SER A 1080 0.65 52.67 16.05
CA SER A 1080 0.73 54.13 16.24
C SER A 1080 0.06 54.63 17.52
N GLN A 1081 -1.05 54.01 17.91
CA GLN A 1081 -1.82 54.37 19.10
C GLN A 1081 -2.59 53.17 19.62
N PHE A 1082 -3.05 53.28 20.86
CA PHE A 1082 -4.00 52.34 21.42
C PHE A 1082 -5.41 52.65 20.92
N LEU A 1083 -6.10 51.62 20.45
CA LEU A 1083 -7.49 51.67 20.02
C LEU A 1083 -8.29 50.61 20.77
N ARG A 1084 -9.58 50.87 21.01
CA ARG A 1084 -10.50 49.86 21.55
C ARG A 1084 -10.48 48.62 20.66
N ASN A 1085 -10.37 47.44 21.27
CA ASN A 1085 -10.44 46.18 20.54
C ASN A 1085 -11.90 45.76 20.34
N GLY A 1086 -12.50 46.16 19.22
CA GLY A 1086 -13.88 45.80 18.88
C GLY A 1086 -14.12 44.29 18.71
N ASP A 1087 -13.06 43.52 18.45
CA ASP A 1087 -13.16 42.07 18.28
C ASP A 1087 -13.19 41.31 19.62
N ASP A 1088 -12.89 41.99 20.74
CA ASP A 1088 -12.83 41.37 22.06
C ASP A 1088 -14.24 41.22 22.65
N SER A 1089 -14.73 39.97 22.66
CA SER A 1089 -15.91 39.55 23.43
C SER A 1089 -15.63 38.35 24.33
N CYS A 1090 -14.35 38.04 24.54
CA CYS A 1090 -13.86 36.89 25.31
C CYS A 1090 -13.39 37.30 26.72
N THR A 1091 -12.96 38.56 26.88
CA THR A 1091 -12.37 39.02 28.13
C THR A 1091 -13.44 39.14 29.22
N GLN A 1092 -13.18 38.50 30.36
CA GLN A 1092 -14.02 38.59 31.55
C GLN A 1092 -13.17 38.99 32.75
N ILE A 1093 -13.45 40.16 33.33
CA ILE A 1093 -12.80 40.64 34.56
C ILE A 1093 -13.60 40.13 35.76
N ALA A 1094 -13.00 39.23 36.54
CA ALA A 1094 -13.66 38.67 37.71
C ALA A 1094 -13.94 39.76 38.76
N LEU A 1095 -15.14 39.75 39.32
CA LEU A 1095 -15.61 40.76 40.27
C LEU A 1095 -14.81 40.76 41.58
N ASP A 1096 -14.21 39.63 41.94
CA ASP A 1096 -13.30 39.53 43.10
C ASP A 1096 -11.95 40.22 42.86
N GLN A 1097 -11.63 40.57 41.62
CA GLN A 1097 -10.47 41.39 41.24
C GLN A 1097 -10.79 42.88 41.17
N VAL A 1098 -12.04 43.28 41.41
CA VAL A 1098 -12.48 44.69 41.40
C VAL A 1098 -12.80 45.14 42.83
N SER A 1099 -12.16 46.22 43.27
CA SER A 1099 -12.37 46.80 44.60
C SER A 1099 -12.99 48.19 44.48
N PHE A 1100 -14.22 48.33 44.99
CA PHE A 1100 -14.89 49.63 45.14
C PHE A 1100 -14.52 50.22 46.51
N VAL A 1101 -13.48 51.05 46.55
CA VAL A 1101 -12.83 51.50 47.78
C VAL A 1101 -13.80 52.33 48.62
N GLY A 1102 -14.01 51.91 49.87
CA GLY A 1102 -14.94 52.61 50.77
C GLY A 1102 -16.41 52.41 50.41
N ALA A 1103 -16.76 51.46 49.54
CA ALA A 1103 -18.12 51.12 49.17
C ALA A 1103 -18.40 49.61 49.33
N SER A 1104 -19.68 49.27 49.40
CA SER A 1104 -20.19 47.90 49.26
C SER A 1104 -20.97 47.78 47.96
N TYR A 1105 -21.16 46.56 47.45
CA TYR A 1105 -21.96 46.37 46.25
C TYR A 1105 -22.87 45.15 46.28
N SER A 1106 -23.91 45.17 45.46
CA SER A 1106 -24.75 44.02 45.13
C SER A 1106 -24.89 43.85 43.62
N VAL A 1107 -24.83 42.62 43.14
CA VAL A 1107 -24.85 42.25 41.72
C VAL A 1107 -26.25 41.83 41.30
N ASP A 1108 -26.76 42.36 40.20
CA ASP A 1108 -27.95 41.89 39.49
C ASP A 1108 -27.59 41.52 38.04
N PRO A 1109 -27.26 40.25 37.77
CA PRO A 1109 -26.88 39.80 36.43
C PRO A 1109 -28.07 39.69 35.46
N VAL A 1110 -29.32 39.78 35.93
CA VAL A 1110 -30.50 39.77 35.04
C VAL A 1110 -30.65 41.12 34.35
N SER A 1111 -30.31 42.19 35.07
CA SER A 1111 -30.41 43.57 34.59
C SER A 1111 -29.05 44.13 34.14
N ASP A 1112 -28.00 43.31 34.12
CA ASP A 1112 -26.60 43.71 33.88
C ASP A 1112 -26.10 44.86 34.78
N THR A 1113 -26.55 44.92 36.04
CA THR A 1113 -26.26 46.08 36.91
C THR A 1113 -25.61 45.72 38.22
N LEU A 1114 -24.80 46.66 38.72
CA LEU A 1114 -24.15 46.57 40.01
C LEU A 1114 -24.53 47.81 40.83
N THR A 1115 -25.18 47.62 41.97
CA THR A 1115 -25.53 48.73 42.88
C THR A 1115 -24.37 48.92 43.84
N VAL A 1116 -23.65 50.03 43.72
CA VAL A 1116 -22.52 50.40 44.58
C VAL A 1116 -22.99 51.41 45.62
N THR A 1117 -22.84 51.11 46.90
CA THR A 1117 -23.25 51.95 48.04
C THR A 1117 -22.03 52.45 48.81
N HIS A 1118 -21.83 53.77 48.84
CA HIS A 1118 -20.73 54.42 49.54
C HIS A 1118 -20.88 54.29 51.07
N SER A 1119 -19.89 53.72 51.74
CA SER A 1119 -20.00 53.29 53.15
C SER A 1119 -20.08 54.47 54.13
N GLY A 1120 -19.53 55.63 53.78
CA GLY A 1120 -19.55 56.81 54.63
C GLY A 1120 -20.83 57.65 54.55
N SER A 1121 -21.57 57.57 53.43
CA SER A 1121 -22.72 58.45 53.14
C SER A 1121 -24.04 57.69 52.94
N GLY A 1122 -23.99 56.39 52.63
CA GLY A 1122 -25.15 55.57 52.26
C GLY A 1122 -25.72 55.87 50.87
N ILE A 1123 -25.10 56.78 50.11
CA ILE A 1123 -25.50 57.11 48.74
C ILE A 1123 -25.15 55.92 47.84
N SER A 1124 -26.08 55.55 46.96
CA SER A 1124 -25.88 54.44 46.01
C SER A 1124 -25.90 54.94 44.56
N SER A 1125 -25.10 54.30 43.72
CA SER A 1125 -25.12 54.47 42.26
C SER A 1125 -25.31 53.10 41.59
N VAL A 1126 -26.09 53.06 40.51
CA VAL A 1126 -26.29 51.85 39.70
C VAL A 1126 -25.32 51.89 38.54
N PHE A 1127 -24.39 50.95 38.47
CA PHE A 1127 -23.44 50.81 37.36
C PHE A 1127 -24.05 49.82 36.37
N ASP A 1128 -24.36 50.28 35.16
CA ASP A 1128 -24.96 49.49 34.08
C ASP A 1128 -23.87 48.98 33.12
N PHE A 1129 -23.67 47.67 33.13
CA PHE A 1129 -22.72 46.93 32.29
C PHE A 1129 -23.41 46.26 31.09
N GLY A 1130 -24.69 46.54 30.83
CA GLY A 1130 -25.39 45.99 29.68
C GLY A 1130 -24.74 46.43 28.36
N ASN A 1131 -24.83 45.59 27.32
CA ASN A 1131 -24.19 45.84 26.02
C ASN A 1131 -24.46 47.26 25.49
N PRO A 1132 -23.45 48.13 25.30
CA PRO A 1132 -23.63 49.54 24.90
C PRO A 1132 -24.39 49.78 23.60
N TRP A 1133 -24.45 48.77 22.72
CA TRP A 1133 -24.95 48.83 21.35
C TRP A 1133 -26.31 48.14 21.14
N GLY A 1134 -26.84 47.49 22.18
CA GLY A 1134 -28.22 47.01 22.21
C GLY A 1134 -28.51 45.68 21.49
N ALA A 1135 -27.50 44.93 21.05
CA ALA A 1135 -27.66 43.60 20.45
C ALA A 1135 -26.62 42.60 20.99
N GLY A 1136 -27.07 41.51 21.61
CA GLY A 1136 -26.20 40.40 22.08
C GLY A 1136 -26.33 40.09 23.59
N ALA A 1137 -25.89 38.90 23.99
CA ALA A 1137 -25.90 38.39 25.37
C ALA A 1137 -24.53 38.53 26.04
N CYS A 1138 -24.07 39.76 26.25
CA CYS A 1138 -22.86 40.06 27.00
C CYS A 1138 -23.10 41.26 27.93
N GLY A 1139 -22.50 41.25 29.11
CA GLY A 1139 -22.66 42.30 30.11
C GLY A 1139 -22.10 41.93 31.49
N LEU A 1140 -22.97 41.62 32.45
CA LEU A 1140 -22.57 41.27 33.82
C LEU A 1140 -23.03 39.85 34.17
N THR A 1141 -22.09 39.00 34.57
CA THR A 1141 -22.42 37.71 35.19
C THR A 1141 -22.43 37.83 36.71
N ALA A 1142 -22.84 36.76 37.40
CA ALA A 1142 -22.81 36.73 38.87
C ALA A 1142 -21.39 36.90 39.44
N THR A 1143 -20.34 36.65 38.66
CA THR A 1143 -18.95 36.58 39.13
C THR A 1143 -17.97 37.42 38.32
N ALA A 1144 -18.36 37.97 37.17
CA ALA A 1144 -17.45 38.69 36.28
C ALA A 1144 -18.16 39.76 35.44
N ILE A 1145 -17.40 40.79 35.10
CA ILE A 1145 -17.75 41.84 34.15
C ILE A 1145 -17.20 41.44 32.78
N GLU A 1146 -18.06 41.30 31.79
CA GLU A 1146 -17.69 40.90 30.43
C GLU A 1146 -17.37 42.13 29.58
N MET A 1147 -16.32 42.05 28.76
CA MET A 1147 -16.03 43.09 27.78
C MET A 1147 -16.85 42.81 26.52
N CYS A 1148 -17.80 43.68 26.19
CA CYS A 1148 -18.59 43.63 24.96
C CYS A 1148 -17.94 44.48 23.87
N GLU A 1149 -17.37 43.85 22.84
CA GLU A 1149 -16.61 44.56 21.78
C GLU A 1149 -15.54 45.50 22.37
N GLY A 1150 -14.86 44.99 23.40
CA GLY A 1150 -13.84 45.68 24.16
C GLY A 1150 -14.35 46.81 25.07
N ASN A 1151 -15.61 46.81 25.49
CA ASN A 1151 -16.17 47.77 26.45
C ASN A 1151 -16.98 47.07 27.56
N ALA A 1152 -16.72 47.42 28.82
CA ALA A 1152 -17.40 46.81 29.96
C ALA A 1152 -18.86 47.25 30.14
N GLY A 1153 -19.26 48.46 29.70
CA GLY A 1153 -20.59 48.95 30.09
C GLY A 1153 -21.05 50.27 29.50
N ARG A 1154 -22.27 50.65 29.87
CA ARG A 1154 -22.99 51.82 29.35
C ARG A 1154 -22.73 53.07 30.18
N TRP A 1155 -23.11 53.04 31.47
CA TRP A 1155 -23.12 54.24 32.30
C TRP A 1155 -23.07 53.94 33.81
N TYR A 1156 -22.58 54.92 34.56
CA TYR A 1156 -22.73 55.07 36.00
C TYR A 1156 -23.97 55.91 36.28
N GLY A 1157 -24.88 55.42 37.12
CA GLY A 1157 -26.19 56.01 37.37
C GLY A 1157 -26.12 57.24 38.26
N ALA A 1158 -26.88 58.28 37.91
CA ALA A 1158 -27.01 59.50 38.71
C ALA A 1158 -27.35 59.20 40.18
N THR A 1159 -26.65 59.87 41.10
CA THR A 1159 -26.77 59.66 42.54
C THR A 1159 -27.72 60.66 43.23
N GLY A 1160 -28.00 61.80 42.59
CA GLY A 1160 -28.72 62.93 43.16
C GLY A 1160 -27.96 63.67 44.27
N ALA A 1161 -26.71 63.30 44.57
CA ALA A 1161 -25.89 63.90 45.61
C ALA A 1161 -24.39 63.80 45.29
N THR A 1162 -23.60 64.71 45.89
CA THR A 1162 -22.14 64.70 45.73
C THR A 1162 -21.50 63.49 46.38
N VAL A 1163 -20.85 62.64 45.58
CA VAL A 1163 -20.15 61.44 46.04
C VAL A 1163 -19.13 60.98 44.99
N ASP A 1164 -18.04 60.38 45.47
CA ASP A 1164 -17.02 59.73 44.68
C ASP A 1164 -16.93 58.22 44.96
N TYR A 1165 -16.66 57.43 43.92
CA TYR A 1165 -16.42 55.99 44.00
C TYR A 1165 -15.03 55.68 43.42
N PRO A 1166 -13.99 55.57 44.26
CA PRO A 1166 -12.67 55.13 43.80
C PRO A 1166 -12.68 53.62 43.55
N ILE A 1167 -12.05 53.18 42.45
CA ILE A 1167 -12.07 51.80 41.98
C ILE A 1167 -10.64 51.34 41.68
N ASP A 1168 -10.27 50.18 42.23
CA ASP A 1168 -9.03 49.47 41.92
C ASP A 1168 -9.34 48.17 41.17
N ILE A 1169 -8.49 47.80 40.19
CA ILE A 1169 -8.62 46.54 39.43
C ILE A 1169 -7.29 45.78 39.51
N ASN A 1170 -7.35 44.52 39.95
CA ASN A 1170 -6.21 43.59 39.99
C ASN A 1170 -6.10 42.80 38.68
N LEU A 1171 -4.95 42.93 38.02
CA LEU A 1171 -4.61 42.28 36.75
C LEU A 1171 -3.64 41.10 36.91
N ALA A 1172 -3.44 40.59 38.13
CA ALA A 1172 -2.57 39.44 38.39
C ALA A 1172 -2.95 38.22 37.52
N ASN A 1173 -4.23 37.94 37.33
CA ASN A 1173 -4.71 36.83 36.49
C ASN A 1173 -4.89 37.21 35.01
N TYR A 1174 -4.55 38.45 34.64
CA TYR A 1174 -4.73 39.01 33.29
C TYR A 1174 -3.42 39.59 32.76
N PRO A 1175 -2.32 38.80 32.67
CA PRO A 1175 -1.03 39.30 32.22
C PRO A 1175 -1.11 39.97 30.83
N HIS A 1176 -2.00 39.48 29.98
CA HIS A 1176 -2.26 40.00 28.65
C HIS A 1176 -2.94 41.38 28.60
N LEU A 1177 -3.44 41.89 29.73
CA LEU A 1177 -4.05 43.23 29.86
C LEU A 1177 -3.22 44.21 30.67
N ARG A 1178 -2.04 43.80 31.17
CA ARG A 1178 -1.14 44.67 31.93
C ARG A 1178 -0.46 45.69 31.01
N PHE A 1179 -0.02 46.79 31.59
CA PHE A 1179 0.71 47.85 30.91
C PHE A 1179 1.64 48.53 31.93
N ASP A 1180 2.79 49.00 31.48
CA ASP A 1180 3.73 49.78 32.29
C ASP A 1180 3.12 51.16 32.62
N TRP A 1181 2.38 51.22 33.73
CA TRP A 1181 1.68 52.42 34.18
C TRP A 1181 2.56 53.35 34.98
N ASN A 1182 3.58 52.80 35.64
CA ASN A 1182 4.53 53.54 36.46
C ASN A 1182 5.75 54.07 35.65
N ALA A 1183 5.86 53.66 34.39
CA ALA A 1183 6.93 54.01 33.44
C ALA A 1183 8.33 53.56 33.89
N ASP A 1184 8.44 52.45 34.63
CA ASP A 1184 9.71 51.87 35.08
C ASP A 1184 10.33 50.90 34.07
N GLY A 1185 9.60 50.59 32.99
CA GLY A 1185 10.02 49.70 31.92
C GLY A 1185 9.66 48.23 32.16
N ASP A 1186 8.97 47.88 33.24
CA ASP A 1186 8.46 46.55 33.56
C ASP A 1186 6.93 46.46 33.36
N HIS A 1187 6.49 45.51 32.54
CA HIS A 1187 5.07 45.26 32.28
C HIS A 1187 4.41 44.33 33.31
N SER A 1188 5.10 44.06 34.42
CA SER A 1188 4.61 43.19 35.49
C SER A 1188 3.52 43.83 36.35
N ASP A 1189 3.27 45.15 36.20
CA ASP A 1189 2.24 45.95 36.88
C ASP A 1189 0.90 45.22 36.98
N ALA A 1190 0.71 44.51 38.09
CA ALA A 1190 -0.47 43.69 38.34
C ALA A 1190 -1.65 44.51 38.87
N SER A 1191 -1.51 45.83 39.02
CA SER A 1191 -2.58 46.72 39.47
C SER A 1191 -2.80 47.82 38.43
N HIS A 1192 -4.04 47.95 37.95
CA HIS A 1192 -4.40 49.09 37.13
C HIS A 1192 -4.40 50.37 38.00
N PRO A 1193 -3.99 51.55 37.46
CA PRO A 1193 -4.08 52.81 38.17
C PRO A 1193 -5.49 53.05 38.70
N ARG A 1194 -5.59 53.42 39.97
CA ARG A 1194 -6.87 53.78 40.57
C ARG A 1194 -7.54 54.87 39.74
N PHE A 1195 -8.84 54.72 39.51
CA PHE A 1195 -9.68 55.76 38.91
C PHE A 1195 -10.92 55.99 39.76
N THR A 1196 -11.57 57.13 39.58
CA THR A 1196 -12.67 57.59 40.42
C THR A 1196 -13.86 58.02 39.57
N VAL A 1197 -15.05 57.55 39.94
CA VAL A 1197 -16.32 58.05 39.42
C VAL A 1197 -16.81 59.14 40.37
N ASN A 1198 -16.84 60.39 39.92
CA ASN A 1198 -17.24 61.54 40.73
C ASN A 1198 -18.53 62.18 40.19
N PHE A 1199 -19.52 62.28 41.09
CA PHE A 1199 -20.75 63.01 40.86
C PHE A 1199 -20.67 64.35 41.58
N GLU A 1200 -20.40 65.45 40.87
CA GLU A 1200 -20.37 66.80 41.45
C GLU A 1200 -20.71 67.88 40.42
N SER A 1201 -21.27 69.00 40.88
CA SER A 1201 -21.43 70.22 40.07
C SER A 1201 -20.06 70.86 39.84
N TYR A 1202 -19.55 70.83 38.60
CA TYR A 1202 -18.35 71.58 38.19
C TYR A 1202 -18.53 73.09 38.43
N ARG A 1203 -18.11 73.59 39.59
CA ARG A 1203 -17.85 75.03 39.78
C ARG A 1203 -16.48 75.30 39.15
N GLY A 1204 -16.49 75.88 37.95
CA GLY A 1204 -15.28 76.41 37.34
C GLY A 1204 -14.52 77.31 38.32
N HIS A 1205 -13.19 77.23 38.26
CA HIS A 1205 -12.28 78.02 39.09
C HIS A 1205 -12.71 79.49 39.16
N ASP A 1206 -12.76 80.09 40.35
CA ASP A 1206 -13.24 81.47 40.62
C ASP A 1206 -12.45 82.61 39.89
N ARG A 1207 -11.52 82.30 38.97
CA ARG A 1207 -10.62 83.28 38.32
C ARG A 1207 -10.30 83.03 36.84
N VAL A 1208 -11.26 82.62 36.01
CA VAL A 1208 -11.09 82.70 34.54
C VAL A 1208 -12.28 83.40 33.89
N ILE A 1209 -12.01 84.58 33.32
CA ILE A 1209 -12.96 85.40 32.56
C ILE A 1209 -12.54 85.25 31.08
N TYR A 1210 -13.35 84.52 30.29
CA TYR A 1210 -13.25 84.18 28.87
C TYR A 1210 -12.47 82.92 28.44
N TRP A 1211 -13.21 81.99 27.83
CA TRP A 1211 -12.78 81.26 26.63
C TRP A 1211 -13.69 81.66 25.46
N ARG A 1212 -13.06 82.03 24.35
CA ARG A 1212 -13.69 82.43 23.10
C ARG A 1212 -13.58 81.25 22.15
N GLU A 1213 -14.72 80.67 21.79
CA GLU A 1213 -14.82 79.73 20.68
C GLU A 1213 -14.53 80.45 19.35
N GLN A 1214 -13.75 79.80 18.48
CA GLN A 1214 -13.78 80.09 17.05
C GLN A 1214 -13.70 78.79 16.26
N LEU A 1215 -14.71 78.59 15.42
CA LEU A 1215 -15.00 77.43 14.59
C LEU A 1215 -14.12 77.33 13.32
N THR A 1216 -13.67 76.10 13.03
CA THR A 1216 -13.52 75.41 11.70
C THR A 1216 -12.47 75.90 10.68
N PRO A 1217 -11.99 75.04 9.76
CA PRO A 1217 -12.46 73.70 9.34
C PRO A 1217 -11.72 72.51 9.96
#